data_AF-A0A1G1F8N8-F1
#
_entry.id   AF-A0A1G1F8N8-F1
#
_cell.length_a   1.000
_cell.length_b   1.000
_cell.length_c   1.000
_cell.angle_alpha   90.00
_cell.angle_beta   90.00
_cell.angle_gamma   90.00
#
_symmetry.space_group_name_H-M   'P 1'
#
loop_
_entity.id
_entity.type
_entity.pdbx_description
1 polymer ?
#
loop_
_entity_poly.entity_id
_entity_poly.type
_entity_poly.pdbx_seq_one_letter_code
_entity_poly.pdbx_strand_id
1 'polypeptide(L)'
;MNSIENMSKTAVLCFLALFSAGIAIADDAAFAPAQEPVYVVIMNHVEGDRTCPEGDALCLASVEYQTAKLPPPGMVAKPSYALDVAGNDLIYRILLNYSDSAGQKPKLFIEPTGEWWQTYAHPFYGGKAFDKYNYLALGNEFGIQGHAIMYSGINFGWYDSPHTEEGVERKFKDLDFFAAHARLGDRAVNNGKTFTGGWKIERQGLGDAYAEYVIDHVAFALGYRISFEDHDGHMKDEPTGINNLYASPFVYRAVYPDGVQMTKLDMNGSITGHCQGSTPRCETPEEAAERLDRTLQARAADPDPRKVYFFGFTTHSNGVWNDFNMAATGKPLEGEGRGLTAIMDVMQHRVANGAKVKFVTPMELAAIFEARNTAPSYFLAVHNEPVVRDLGVNYEALKRLVEKANDYHMKLTLMFTPPWTEFIKSDRTRAMELELWKKQGHEIAGHHHGVWHPGTWDGYTYLPPFEAMVIRDSMGKNEPYLGNLFDYQFVLAGLDPEVHSGCMNDEKDKNEMPPHIVFDTCSGYANFGAPNMPLPDFNPEKGRNDYASIGPVNGIVRKWLAHATVMNDDQAAGAAQMFAKMPWGVYGAVTHSVALQSDAMIKFMDFLHERDPLGEHSRTVSEILGAGLLPEKPINP
;
A
#
# COMPACT_ATOMS: atom_id res chain seq x y z
N MET A 1 -67.79 47.62 29.38
CA MET A 1 -68.53 47.20 28.17
C MET A 1 -67.79 45.97 27.65
N ASN A 2 -68.01 44.79 28.24
CA ASN A 2 -68.96 43.73 27.81
C ASN A 2 -68.85 43.46 26.30
N SER A 3 -68.56 42.25 25.79
CA SER A 3 -68.65 40.90 26.37
C SER A 3 -68.15 39.84 25.37
N ILE A 4 -67.93 38.61 25.88
CA ILE A 4 -67.84 37.30 25.19
C ILE A 4 -66.41 36.99 24.67
N GLU A 5 -65.71 35.92 25.06
CA GLU A 5 -66.16 34.53 25.14
C GLU A 5 -65.37 33.65 26.14
N ASN A 6 -66.08 32.72 26.75
CA ASN A 6 -65.62 31.66 27.64
C ASN A 6 -65.03 30.48 26.85
N MET A 7 -63.92 29.91 27.28
CA MET A 7 -63.72 28.44 27.25
C MET A 7 -62.77 27.96 28.37
N SER A 8 -63.43 27.49 29.43
CA SER A 8 -63.11 26.44 30.40
C SER A 8 -61.70 25.81 30.43
N LYS A 9 -61.00 26.07 31.54
CA LYS A 9 -59.99 25.23 32.18
C LYS A 9 -60.62 23.91 32.65
N THR A 10 -60.15 22.74 32.20
CA THR A 10 -60.05 21.45 32.94
C THR A 10 -59.39 20.40 32.02
N ALA A 11 -58.07 20.47 31.82
CA ALA A 11 -57.30 19.38 31.18
C ALA A 11 -55.76 19.55 31.28
N VAL A 12 -55.18 20.08 32.37
CA VAL A 12 -53.70 20.12 32.51
C VAL A 12 -53.27 19.99 33.98
N LEU A 13 -53.73 18.94 34.66
CA LEU A 13 -53.29 18.61 36.01
C LEU A 13 -53.16 17.08 36.15
N CYS A 14 -52.31 16.49 35.32
CA CYS A 14 -51.82 15.11 35.48
C CYS A 14 -50.45 14.83 34.85
N PHE A 15 -49.65 15.85 34.49
CA PHE A 15 -48.37 15.65 33.78
C PHE A 15 -47.17 16.41 34.35
N LEU A 16 -47.18 16.70 35.66
CA LEU A 16 -46.10 17.42 36.35
C LEU A 16 -45.83 16.82 37.74
N ALA A 17 -45.42 15.55 37.78
CA ALA A 17 -44.89 14.92 39.00
C ALA A 17 -44.07 13.62 38.76
N LEU A 18 -43.46 13.42 37.59
CA LEU A 18 -42.61 12.24 37.31
C LEU A 18 -41.53 12.57 36.27
N PHE A 19 -40.62 13.51 36.53
CA PHE A 19 -39.32 13.57 35.83
C PHE A 19 -38.30 14.29 36.72
N SER A 20 -37.92 13.63 37.81
CA SER A 20 -36.72 13.94 38.59
C SER A 20 -36.04 12.63 39.02
N ALA A 21 -35.90 11.72 38.05
CA ALA A 21 -34.88 10.69 38.07
C ALA A 21 -33.78 11.19 37.14
N GLY A 22 -32.57 11.38 37.68
CA GLY A 22 -31.42 11.79 36.90
C GLY A 22 -31.17 10.80 35.77
N ILE A 23 -31.45 11.23 34.54
CA ILE A 23 -30.87 10.60 33.36
C ILE A 23 -29.42 11.07 33.37
N ALA A 24 -28.53 10.22 33.89
CA ALA A 24 -27.14 10.27 33.49
C ALA A 24 -27.17 10.20 31.96
N ILE A 25 -26.87 11.32 31.30
CA ILE A 25 -26.47 11.31 29.90
C ILE A 25 -25.22 10.44 29.93
N ALA A 26 -25.37 9.17 29.55
CA ALA A 26 -24.24 8.31 29.33
C ALA A 26 -23.37 9.08 28.34
N ASP A 27 -22.15 9.43 28.78
CA ASP A 27 -21.10 9.90 27.89
C ASP A 27 -21.20 9.06 26.62
N ASP A 28 -21.24 9.74 25.47
CA ASP A 28 -21.10 9.12 24.17
C ASP A 28 -19.89 8.19 24.26
N ALA A 29 -20.16 6.92 24.50
CA ALA A 29 -19.18 5.87 24.49
C ALA A 29 -18.77 5.81 23.03
N ALA A 30 -17.80 6.64 22.68
CA ALA A 30 -17.19 6.73 21.37
C ALA A 30 -16.99 5.28 20.95
N PHE A 31 -17.74 4.86 19.91
CA PHE A 31 -17.70 3.51 19.41
C PHE A 31 -16.22 3.20 19.19
N ALA A 32 -15.62 2.42 20.09
CA ALA A 32 -14.24 2.04 19.96
C ALA A 32 -14.16 1.38 18.59
N PRO A 33 -13.33 1.89 17.67
CA PRO A 33 -13.30 1.39 16.30
C PRO A 33 -13.14 -0.13 16.36
N ALA A 34 -14.01 -0.84 15.64
CA ALA A 34 -14.03 -2.29 15.68
C ALA A 34 -12.62 -2.81 15.43
N GLN A 35 -12.09 -3.58 16.38
CA GLN A 35 -10.73 -4.09 16.29
C GLN A 35 -10.59 -4.96 15.04
N GLU A 36 -9.70 -4.56 14.14
CA GLU A 36 -9.38 -5.29 12.93
C GLU A 36 -8.81 -6.69 13.25
N PRO A 37 -9.11 -7.71 12.42
CA PRO A 37 -8.62 -9.06 12.66
C PRO A 37 -7.13 -9.21 12.33
N VAL A 38 -6.51 -10.24 12.90
CA VAL A 38 -5.31 -10.87 12.33
C VAL A 38 -5.77 -11.81 11.22
N TYR A 39 -5.19 -11.65 10.03
CA TYR A 39 -5.48 -12.50 8.90
C TYR A 39 -4.70 -13.81 8.99
N VAL A 40 -5.27 -14.92 8.53
CA VAL A 40 -4.59 -16.22 8.53
C VAL A 40 -4.54 -16.75 7.12
N VAL A 41 -3.32 -17.09 6.68
CA VAL A 41 -3.04 -17.73 5.40
C VAL A 41 -2.50 -19.12 5.68
N ILE A 42 -3.13 -20.13 5.10
CA ILE A 42 -2.73 -21.53 5.24
C ILE A 42 -2.25 -21.99 3.87
N MET A 43 -0.95 -22.22 3.76
CA MET A 43 -0.34 -22.74 2.55
C MET A 43 -0.22 -24.26 2.65
N ASN A 44 -0.53 -24.93 1.55
CA ASN A 44 -0.30 -26.34 1.35
C ASN A 44 0.64 -26.53 0.15
N HIS A 45 1.86 -26.92 0.43
CA HIS A 45 2.80 -27.43 -0.54
C HIS A 45 2.37 -28.81 -1.01
N VAL A 46 2.38 -28.99 -2.33
CA VAL A 46 2.10 -30.26 -2.98
C VAL A 46 3.40 -30.73 -3.63
N GLU A 47 4.30 -31.24 -2.78
CA GLU A 47 5.74 -31.13 -2.98
C GLU A 47 6.36 -32.08 -4.00
N GLY A 48 5.70 -33.16 -4.44
CA GLY A 48 6.20 -33.99 -5.55
C GLY A 48 7.65 -34.53 -5.48
N ASP A 49 8.34 -34.37 -4.34
CA ASP A 49 9.80 -34.33 -4.26
C ASP A 49 10.46 -35.61 -4.80
N ARG A 50 10.91 -35.52 -6.04
CA ARG A 50 12.16 -36.17 -6.42
C ARG A 50 13.03 -35.12 -7.06
N THR A 51 14.32 -35.28 -6.83
CA THR A 51 15.34 -34.36 -7.34
C THR A 51 16.06 -35.05 -8.47
N CYS A 52 16.22 -34.36 -9.59
CA CYS A 52 16.96 -34.85 -10.74
C CYS A 52 17.82 -33.74 -11.35
N PRO A 53 19.03 -34.07 -11.82
CA PRO A 53 19.83 -33.14 -12.60
C PRO A 53 19.11 -32.71 -13.88
N GLU A 54 19.30 -31.45 -14.27
CA GLU A 54 18.81 -30.94 -15.57
C GLU A 54 19.35 -31.84 -16.71
N GLY A 55 18.43 -32.36 -17.53
CA GLY A 55 18.77 -33.21 -18.68
C GLY A 55 19.00 -34.70 -18.37
N ASP A 56 18.77 -35.18 -17.15
CA ASP A 56 18.87 -36.63 -16.83
C ASP A 56 17.81 -37.46 -17.58
N ALA A 57 18.24 -38.21 -18.58
CA ALA A 57 17.37 -39.03 -19.43
C ALA A 57 16.57 -40.10 -18.66
N LEU A 58 17.10 -40.66 -17.56
CA LEU A 58 16.38 -41.66 -16.76
C LEU A 58 15.26 -41.01 -15.96
N CYS A 59 15.52 -39.79 -15.45
CA CYS A 59 14.50 -39.03 -14.75
C CYS A 59 13.38 -38.59 -15.69
N LEU A 60 13.73 -38.07 -16.87
CA LEU A 60 12.77 -37.60 -17.87
C LEU A 60 11.85 -38.71 -18.41
N ALA A 61 12.31 -39.96 -18.35
CA ALA A 61 11.53 -41.15 -18.71
C ALA A 61 10.71 -41.74 -17.54
N SER A 62 10.90 -41.25 -16.31
CA SER A 62 10.23 -41.79 -15.12
C SER A 62 8.79 -41.31 -15.03
N VAL A 63 7.86 -42.25 -14.96
CA VAL A 63 6.42 -41.98 -14.74
C VAL A 63 5.96 -42.32 -13.32
N GLU A 64 6.90 -42.54 -12.40
CA GLU A 64 6.57 -43.06 -11.07
C GLU A 64 5.72 -42.08 -10.26
N TYR A 65 5.97 -40.77 -10.35
CA TYR A 65 5.15 -39.77 -9.67
C TYR A 65 3.68 -39.85 -10.11
N GLN A 66 3.42 -40.04 -11.40
CA GLN A 66 2.09 -40.09 -12.02
C GLN A 66 1.36 -41.40 -11.75
N THR A 67 2.11 -42.50 -11.57
CA THR A 67 1.57 -43.87 -11.57
C THR A 67 1.61 -44.55 -10.20
N ALA A 68 2.42 -44.06 -9.27
CA ALA A 68 2.50 -44.60 -7.92
C ALA A 68 1.14 -44.52 -7.21
N LYS A 69 0.77 -45.62 -6.57
CA LYS A 69 -0.48 -45.76 -5.81
C LYS A 69 -0.24 -45.45 -4.34
N LEU A 70 -1.29 -45.03 -3.65
CA LEU A 70 -1.29 -44.95 -2.19
C LEU A 70 -0.97 -46.33 -1.58
N PRO A 71 -0.07 -46.40 -0.59
CA PRO A 71 0.20 -47.63 0.13
C PRO A 71 -0.96 -47.99 1.08
N PRO A 72 -1.02 -49.22 1.62
CA PRO A 72 -1.99 -49.57 2.65
C PRO A 72 -1.75 -48.79 3.98
N PRO A 73 -2.72 -48.83 4.91
CA PRO A 73 -2.58 -48.23 6.24
C PRO A 73 -1.30 -48.67 6.97
N GLY A 74 -0.62 -47.74 7.64
CA GLY A 74 0.60 -48.02 8.42
C GLY A 74 1.90 -48.03 7.63
N MET A 75 1.88 -47.66 6.35
CA MET A 75 3.06 -47.51 5.51
C MET A 75 3.25 -46.06 5.06
N VAL A 76 4.49 -45.58 5.11
CA VAL A 76 4.87 -44.28 4.57
C VAL A 76 4.87 -44.35 3.05
N ALA A 77 4.11 -43.47 2.41
CA ALA A 77 4.08 -43.31 0.97
C ALA A 77 5.29 -42.52 0.49
N LYS A 78 5.84 -42.92 -0.66
CA LYS A 78 6.77 -42.06 -1.42
C LYS A 78 5.98 -40.93 -2.10
N PRO A 79 6.61 -39.77 -2.36
CA PRO A 79 5.98 -38.69 -3.13
C PRO A 79 5.37 -39.20 -4.45
N SER A 80 4.10 -38.86 -4.68
CA SER A 80 3.32 -39.25 -5.86
C SER A 80 2.10 -38.34 -6.03
N TYR A 81 1.62 -38.20 -7.27
CA TYR A 81 0.44 -37.40 -7.57
C TYR A 81 -0.80 -37.87 -6.78
N ALA A 82 -0.94 -39.19 -6.59
CA ALA A 82 -2.04 -39.75 -5.81
C ALA A 82 -1.93 -39.40 -4.31
N LEU A 83 -0.72 -39.41 -3.75
CA LEU A 83 -0.45 -38.99 -2.37
C LEU A 83 -0.77 -37.51 -2.16
N ASP A 84 -0.34 -36.69 -3.09
CA ASP A 84 -0.51 -35.24 -3.09
C ASP A 84 -1.98 -34.82 -3.14
N VAL A 85 -2.76 -35.40 -4.07
CA VAL A 85 -4.22 -35.18 -4.13
C VAL A 85 -4.90 -35.66 -2.84
N ALA A 86 -4.55 -36.85 -2.34
CA ALA A 86 -5.16 -37.40 -1.14
C ALA A 86 -4.80 -36.60 0.13
N GLY A 87 -3.58 -36.07 0.21
CA GLY A 87 -3.11 -35.21 1.28
C GLY A 87 -3.81 -33.86 1.28
N ASN A 88 -3.90 -33.21 0.12
CA ASN A 88 -4.64 -31.96 -0.04
C ASN A 88 -6.13 -32.13 0.33
N ASP A 89 -6.77 -33.21 -0.13
CA ASP A 89 -8.15 -33.56 0.25
C ASP A 89 -8.33 -33.77 1.77
N LEU A 90 -7.33 -34.37 2.41
CA LEU A 90 -7.31 -34.61 3.86
C LEU A 90 -7.15 -33.30 4.63
N ILE A 91 -6.20 -32.45 4.24
CA ILE A 91 -5.98 -31.13 4.83
C ILE A 91 -7.27 -30.32 4.76
N TYR A 92 -7.88 -30.22 3.57
CA TYR A 92 -9.13 -29.48 3.42
C TYR A 92 -10.23 -30.02 4.34
N ARG A 93 -10.37 -31.34 4.45
CA ARG A 93 -11.35 -31.96 5.37
C ARG A 93 -11.08 -31.62 6.85
N ILE A 94 -9.81 -31.59 7.27
CA ILE A 94 -9.44 -31.19 8.63
C ILE A 94 -9.86 -29.73 8.86
N LEU A 95 -9.55 -28.84 7.91
CA LEU A 95 -9.85 -27.41 7.98
C LEU A 95 -11.34 -27.09 8.11
N LEU A 96 -12.23 -27.92 7.53
CA LEU A 96 -13.69 -27.73 7.64
C LEU A 96 -14.22 -27.76 9.09
N ASN A 97 -13.46 -28.34 10.03
CA ASN A 97 -13.85 -28.38 11.46
C ASN A 97 -13.66 -27.04 12.18
N TYR A 98 -12.96 -26.10 11.58
CA TYR A 98 -12.61 -24.82 12.19
C TYR A 98 -13.41 -23.68 11.56
N SER A 99 -13.50 -22.57 12.28
CA SER A 99 -14.13 -21.35 11.80
C SER A 99 -13.43 -20.12 12.38
N ASP A 100 -13.36 -19.06 11.60
CA ASP A 100 -12.81 -17.79 12.07
C ASP A 100 -13.78 -17.06 13.01
N SER A 101 -13.41 -15.85 13.42
CA SER A 101 -14.22 -15.03 14.34
C SER A 101 -15.56 -14.56 13.76
N ALA A 102 -15.77 -14.72 12.45
CA ALA A 102 -17.02 -14.45 11.74
C ALA A 102 -17.75 -15.74 11.31
N GLY A 103 -17.27 -16.92 11.73
CA GLY A 103 -17.86 -18.22 11.39
C GLY A 103 -17.43 -18.77 10.03
N GLN A 104 -16.56 -18.09 9.28
CA GLN A 104 -16.12 -18.50 7.95
C GLN A 104 -15.11 -19.64 8.03
N LYS A 105 -15.11 -20.51 7.03
CA LYS A 105 -14.20 -21.66 6.97
C LYS A 105 -12.81 -21.26 6.48
N PRO A 106 -11.75 -21.95 6.93
CA PRO A 106 -10.42 -21.73 6.39
C PRO A 106 -10.38 -21.93 4.89
N LYS A 107 -9.58 -21.09 4.23
CA LYS A 107 -9.25 -21.19 2.81
C LYS A 107 -7.84 -21.72 2.69
N LEU A 108 -7.62 -22.56 1.70
CA LEU A 108 -6.33 -23.15 1.40
C LEU A 108 -5.68 -22.39 0.25
N PHE A 109 -4.43 -22.05 0.43
CA PHE A 109 -3.53 -21.69 -0.67
C PHE A 109 -2.77 -22.96 -1.07
N ILE A 110 -3.14 -23.53 -2.21
CA ILE A 110 -2.59 -24.79 -2.71
C ILE A 110 -1.45 -24.44 -3.65
N GLU A 111 -0.24 -24.80 -3.28
CA GLU A 111 0.94 -24.49 -4.05
C GLU A 111 1.54 -25.78 -4.60
N PRO A 112 1.16 -26.14 -5.83
CA PRO A 112 1.69 -27.34 -6.44
C PRO A 112 3.01 -27.11 -7.17
N THR A 113 3.87 -28.13 -7.13
CA THR A 113 5.06 -28.17 -7.99
C THR A 113 4.67 -28.27 -9.47
N GLY A 114 5.62 -27.97 -10.36
CA GLY A 114 5.37 -27.97 -11.81
C GLY A 114 4.85 -29.31 -12.36
N GLU A 115 5.28 -30.44 -11.80
CA GLU A 115 4.83 -31.79 -12.14
C GLU A 115 3.32 -31.94 -12.01
N TRP A 116 2.74 -31.30 -11.00
CA TRP A 116 1.33 -31.40 -10.69
C TRP A 116 0.51 -30.67 -11.76
N TRP A 117 0.92 -29.46 -12.17
CA TRP A 117 0.29 -28.71 -13.25
C TRP A 117 0.32 -29.47 -14.58
N GLN A 118 1.47 -30.08 -14.89
CA GLN A 118 1.65 -30.90 -16.09
C GLN A 118 0.81 -32.18 -16.03
N THR A 119 0.85 -32.89 -14.89
CA THR A 119 0.06 -34.11 -14.71
C THR A 119 -1.41 -33.78 -14.84
N TYR A 120 -1.87 -32.68 -14.26
CA TYR A 120 -3.25 -32.21 -14.39
C TYR A 120 -3.69 -31.97 -15.84
N ALA A 121 -2.79 -31.44 -16.67
CA ALA A 121 -3.03 -31.25 -18.11
C ALA A 121 -2.87 -32.54 -18.95
N HIS A 122 -2.35 -33.63 -18.40
CA HIS A 122 -2.05 -34.86 -19.14
C HIS A 122 -3.33 -35.68 -19.43
N PRO A 123 -3.56 -36.15 -20.67
CA PRO A 123 -4.81 -36.81 -21.05
C PRO A 123 -5.07 -38.15 -20.33
N PHE A 124 -4.03 -38.85 -19.87
CA PHE A 124 -4.16 -40.15 -19.20
C PHE A 124 -4.09 -40.09 -17.67
N TYR A 125 -3.45 -39.06 -17.12
CA TYR A 125 -3.12 -39.01 -15.69
C TYR A 125 -3.76 -37.81 -14.97
N GLY A 126 -4.20 -36.80 -15.73
CA GLY A 126 -4.71 -35.52 -15.22
C GLY A 126 -6.18 -35.49 -14.86
N GLY A 127 -6.67 -34.27 -14.60
CA GLY A 127 -8.06 -34.00 -14.21
C GLY A 127 -8.41 -34.29 -12.74
N LYS A 128 -7.58 -35.04 -12.01
CA LYS A 128 -7.98 -35.61 -10.70
C LYS A 128 -7.98 -34.65 -9.52
N ALA A 129 -7.21 -33.56 -9.63
CA ALA A 129 -7.10 -32.55 -8.57
C ALA A 129 -8.46 -32.02 -8.08
N PHE A 130 -9.49 -32.02 -8.94
CA PHE A 130 -10.81 -31.49 -8.62
C PHE A 130 -11.91 -32.57 -8.61
N ASP A 131 -11.56 -33.85 -8.64
CA ASP A 131 -12.54 -34.96 -8.68
C ASP A 131 -13.44 -34.94 -7.43
N LYS A 132 -12.86 -34.60 -6.28
CA LYS A 132 -13.57 -34.59 -5.00
C LYS A 132 -14.08 -33.20 -4.61
N TYR A 133 -13.25 -32.18 -4.79
CA TYR A 133 -13.58 -30.81 -4.40
C TYR A 133 -13.27 -29.84 -5.55
N ASN A 134 -14.23 -28.96 -5.83
CA ASN A 134 -13.95 -27.78 -6.65
C ASN A 134 -13.34 -26.69 -5.74
N TYR A 135 -12.03 -26.78 -5.50
CA TYR A 135 -11.29 -25.89 -4.61
C TYR A 135 -11.51 -24.40 -4.94
N LEU A 136 -11.56 -24.04 -6.22
CA LEU A 136 -11.82 -22.67 -6.67
C LEU A 136 -13.22 -22.19 -6.27
N ALA A 137 -14.26 -23.02 -6.47
CA ALA A 137 -15.63 -22.66 -6.08
C ALA A 137 -15.81 -22.56 -4.56
N LEU A 138 -14.91 -23.18 -3.80
CA LEU A 138 -14.85 -23.10 -2.34
C LEU A 138 -14.04 -21.90 -1.84
N GLY A 139 -13.53 -21.06 -2.75
CA GLY A 139 -12.74 -19.87 -2.42
C GLY A 139 -11.29 -20.16 -2.06
N ASN A 140 -10.78 -21.37 -2.35
CA ASN A 140 -9.36 -21.67 -2.26
C ASN A 140 -8.63 -21.10 -3.47
N GLU A 141 -7.32 -20.94 -3.33
CA GLU A 141 -6.44 -20.32 -4.32
C GLU A 141 -5.28 -21.26 -4.66
N PHE A 142 -4.82 -21.23 -5.91
CA PHE A 142 -3.61 -21.96 -6.32
C PHE A 142 -2.38 -21.04 -6.46
N GLY A 143 -1.18 -21.58 -6.23
CA GLY A 143 0.10 -20.87 -6.37
C GLY A 143 1.04 -21.55 -7.36
N ILE A 144 2.24 -21.01 -7.50
CA ILE A 144 3.39 -21.63 -8.17
C ILE A 144 4.53 -21.74 -7.16
N GLN A 145 5.05 -22.96 -7.01
CA GLN A 145 6.29 -23.25 -6.32
C GLN A 145 7.49 -23.10 -7.26
N GLY A 146 8.36 -22.14 -6.93
CA GLY A 146 9.58 -21.80 -7.66
C GLY A 146 10.80 -22.66 -7.30
N HIS A 147 10.65 -23.60 -6.36
CA HIS A 147 11.69 -24.53 -5.98
C HIS A 147 11.22 -25.96 -6.28
N ALA A 148 12.00 -26.72 -7.06
CA ALA A 148 11.69 -28.06 -7.58
C ALA A 148 10.63 -28.14 -8.70
N ILE A 149 11.09 -28.49 -9.91
CA ILE A 149 10.22 -28.95 -11.01
C ILE A 149 10.92 -30.13 -11.68
N MET A 150 10.29 -31.28 -11.67
CA MET A 150 10.49 -32.37 -12.61
C MET A 150 9.34 -32.44 -13.62
N TYR A 151 9.48 -33.39 -14.52
CA TYR A 151 8.61 -33.58 -15.67
C TYR A 151 8.68 -35.08 -16.07
N SER A 152 7.59 -35.68 -16.60
CA SER A 152 7.56 -37.04 -17.23
C SER A 152 6.89 -37.09 -18.64
N GLY A 153 7.60 -37.49 -19.72
CA GLY A 153 7.19 -37.43 -21.17
C GLY A 153 7.58 -36.31 -22.25
N ILE A 154 8.33 -35.23 -21.99
CA ILE A 154 8.60 -33.88 -22.60
C ILE A 154 9.71 -33.18 -21.74
N ASN A 155 10.90 -33.77 -21.68
CA ASN A 155 12.20 -33.25 -21.19
C ASN A 155 12.33 -31.91 -20.37
N PHE A 156 11.97 -31.78 -19.08
CA PHE A 156 12.51 -30.66 -18.25
C PHE A 156 12.73 -30.99 -16.75
N GLY A 157 13.84 -30.54 -16.15
CA GLY A 157 14.09 -30.71 -14.71
C GLY A 157 14.92 -29.54 -14.19
N TRP A 158 14.37 -28.72 -13.29
CA TRP A 158 14.96 -27.44 -12.86
C TRP A 158 15.50 -27.46 -11.41
N TYR A 159 15.45 -28.58 -10.70
CA TYR A 159 15.93 -28.64 -9.31
C TYR A 159 17.44 -28.34 -9.20
N ASP A 160 18.25 -28.80 -10.17
CA ASP A 160 19.69 -28.51 -10.28
C ASP A 160 20.03 -27.60 -11.47
N SER A 161 19.07 -26.78 -11.95
CA SER A 161 19.41 -25.78 -12.95
C SER A 161 20.41 -24.78 -12.38
N PRO A 162 21.29 -24.18 -13.20
CA PRO A 162 22.24 -23.19 -12.73
C PRO A 162 21.55 -22.10 -11.92
N HIS A 163 22.00 -21.86 -10.70
CA HIS A 163 21.55 -20.77 -9.83
C HIS A 163 22.09 -19.43 -10.35
N THR A 164 21.61 -19.03 -11.53
CA THR A 164 21.95 -17.81 -12.26
C THR A 164 20.68 -17.07 -12.64
N GLU A 165 20.80 -15.80 -13.08
CA GLU A 165 19.68 -14.99 -13.55
C GLU A 165 18.91 -15.69 -14.69
N GLU A 166 19.63 -16.27 -15.65
CA GLU A 166 19.02 -16.98 -16.77
C GLU A 166 18.30 -18.25 -16.34
N GLY A 167 18.80 -18.92 -15.29
CA GLY A 167 18.16 -20.09 -14.68
C GLY A 167 16.83 -19.72 -14.05
N VAL A 168 16.80 -18.67 -13.24
CA VAL A 168 15.58 -18.13 -12.62
C VAL A 168 14.58 -17.68 -13.68
N GLU A 169 15.01 -16.88 -14.65
CA GLU A 169 14.15 -16.37 -15.72
C GLU A 169 13.47 -17.51 -16.50
N ARG A 170 14.25 -18.53 -16.86
CA ARG A 170 13.74 -19.69 -17.60
C ARG A 170 12.75 -20.50 -16.76
N LYS A 171 13.09 -20.78 -15.51
CA LYS A 171 12.21 -21.51 -14.59
C LYS A 171 10.84 -20.83 -14.46
N PHE A 172 10.84 -19.52 -14.24
CA PHE A 172 9.59 -18.77 -14.06
C PHE A 172 8.77 -18.68 -15.34
N LYS A 173 9.40 -18.54 -16.52
CA LYS A 173 8.70 -18.60 -17.82
C LYS A 173 8.03 -19.94 -18.05
N ASP A 174 8.70 -21.03 -17.69
CA ASP A 174 8.12 -22.38 -17.81
C ASP A 174 6.95 -22.57 -16.85
N LEU A 175 7.09 -22.14 -15.60
CA LEU A 175 6.02 -22.19 -14.60
C LEU A 175 4.80 -21.37 -15.02
N ASP A 176 5.03 -20.13 -15.49
CA ASP A 176 3.99 -19.26 -16.04
C ASP A 176 3.29 -19.93 -17.23
N PHE A 177 4.05 -20.54 -18.14
CA PHE A 177 3.50 -21.30 -19.25
C PHE A 177 2.59 -22.44 -18.75
N PHE A 178 3.04 -23.29 -17.84
CA PHE A 178 2.23 -24.42 -17.37
C PHE A 178 0.98 -23.98 -16.61
N ALA A 179 1.11 -22.99 -15.73
CA ALA A 179 -0.04 -22.41 -15.02
C ALA A 179 -1.07 -21.82 -15.99
N ALA A 180 -0.62 -21.10 -17.02
CA ALA A 180 -1.50 -20.54 -18.05
C ALA A 180 -2.27 -21.60 -18.86
N HIS A 181 -1.79 -22.85 -18.90
CA HIS A 181 -2.43 -23.99 -19.59
C HIS A 181 -3.30 -24.86 -18.68
N ALA A 182 -3.24 -24.68 -17.36
CA ALA A 182 -4.10 -25.42 -16.43
C ALA A 182 -5.56 -24.97 -16.56
N ARG A 183 -6.47 -25.93 -16.71
CA ARG A 183 -7.90 -25.67 -16.99
C ARG A 183 -8.82 -26.58 -16.17
N LEU A 184 -9.78 -26.00 -15.46
CA LEU A 184 -10.92 -26.70 -14.88
C LEU A 184 -12.13 -26.56 -15.80
N GLY A 185 -12.37 -27.56 -16.65
CA GLY A 185 -13.28 -27.43 -17.78
C GLY A 185 -12.76 -26.37 -18.75
N ASP A 186 -13.59 -25.39 -19.11
CA ASP A 186 -13.19 -24.29 -20.01
C ASP A 186 -12.54 -23.10 -19.28
N ARG A 187 -12.39 -23.16 -17.96
CA ARG A 187 -11.88 -22.05 -17.14
C ARG A 187 -10.41 -22.24 -16.82
N ALA A 188 -9.61 -21.18 -17.00
CA ALA A 188 -8.25 -21.13 -16.49
C ALA A 188 -8.26 -21.24 -14.96
N VAL A 189 -7.39 -22.08 -14.40
CA VAL A 189 -7.15 -22.08 -12.95
C VAL A 189 -6.54 -20.71 -12.60
N ASN A 190 -7.10 -20.04 -11.59
CA ASN A 190 -6.75 -18.67 -11.19
C ASN A 190 -6.62 -17.64 -12.32
N ASN A 191 -7.47 -17.73 -13.35
CA ASN A 191 -7.43 -16.81 -14.50
C ASN A 191 -6.06 -16.75 -15.21
N GLY A 192 -5.19 -17.75 -15.05
CA GLY A 192 -3.88 -17.82 -15.71
C GLY A 192 -2.79 -16.95 -15.08
N LYS A 193 -2.97 -16.44 -13.86
CA LYS A 193 -1.94 -15.73 -13.10
C LYS A 193 -1.88 -16.30 -11.69
N THR A 194 -0.88 -17.10 -11.41
CA THR A 194 -0.60 -17.73 -10.10
C THR A 194 0.64 -17.10 -9.48
N PHE A 195 0.59 -16.81 -8.18
CA PHE A 195 1.69 -16.18 -7.44
C PHE A 195 2.93 -17.06 -7.44
N THR A 196 4.11 -16.47 -7.22
CA THR A 196 5.38 -17.21 -7.23
C THR A 196 6.16 -16.97 -5.94
N GLY A 197 6.74 -18.05 -5.40
CA GLY A 197 7.66 -18.06 -4.27
C GLY A 197 8.71 -19.15 -4.46
N GLY A 198 9.94 -18.96 -3.98
CA GLY A 198 10.97 -20.01 -4.01
C GLY A 198 12.41 -19.51 -4.16
N TRP A 199 13.00 -19.07 -3.04
CA TRP A 199 14.36 -18.52 -2.99
C TRP A 199 15.41 -19.48 -2.41
N LYS A 200 15.00 -20.50 -1.64
CA LYS A 200 15.84 -21.49 -0.94
C LYS A 200 17.02 -22.05 -1.74
N ILE A 201 16.77 -22.34 -3.01
CA ILE A 201 17.73 -23.01 -3.90
C ILE A 201 18.63 -21.98 -4.59
N GLU A 202 18.08 -20.85 -5.05
CA GLU A 202 18.81 -19.87 -5.85
C GLU A 202 19.89 -19.12 -5.08
N ARG A 203 19.72 -18.97 -3.76
CA ARG A 203 20.75 -18.34 -2.90
C ARG A 203 22.10 -19.05 -2.96
N GLN A 204 22.14 -20.33 -3.33
CA GLN A 204 23.40 -21.10 -3.39
C GLN A 204 24.36 -20.56 -4.47
N GLY A 205 23.83 -19.98 -5.56
CA GLY A 205 24.65 -19.37 -6.62
C GLY A 205 24.57 -17.85 -6.69
N LEU A 206 23.42 -17.25 -6.41
CA LEU A 206 23.22 -15.80 -6.50
C LEU A 206 23.48 -15.08 -5.17
N GLY A 207 23.44 -15.80 -4.04
CA GLY A 207 23.40 -15.21 -2.71
C GLY A 207 22.02 -14.66 -2.36
N ASP A 208 21.86 -14.35 -1.08
CA ASP A 208 20.57 -14.05 -0.46
C ASP A 208 19.82 -12.86 -1.12
N ALA A 209 20.32 -11.65 -0.92
CA ALA A 209 19.65 -10.44 -1.37
C ALA A 209 19.55 -10.30 -2.90
N TYR A 210 20.44 -10.96 -3.65
CA TYR A 210 20.43 -10.89 -5.11
C TYR A 210 19.47 -11.90 -5.72
N ALA A 211 19.35 -13.11 -5.18
CA ALA A 211 18.33 -14.05 -5.62
C ALA A 211 16.91 -13.48 -5.43
N GLU A 212 16.62 -12.83 -4.30
CA GLU A 212 15.32 -12.16 -4.09
C GLU A 212 15.06 -11.10 -5.15
N TYR A 213 16.04 -10.23 -5.42
CA TYR A 213 15.97 -9.21 -6.46
C TYR A 213 15.63 -9.85 -7.83
N VAL A 214 16.40 -10.85 -8.26
CA VAL A 214 16.21 -11.50 -9.57
C VAL A 214 14.83 -12.15 -9.68
N ILE A 215 14.42 -12.90 -8.65
CA ILE A 215 13.12 -13.57 -8.60
C ILE A 215 11.98 -12.56 -8.74
N ASP A 216 12.02 -11.47 -7.96
CA ASP A 216 10.98 -10.45 -7.99
C ASP A 216 10.91 -9.72 -9.34
N HIS A 217 12.05 -9.44 -9.98
CA HIS A 217 12.06 -8.75 -11.28
C HIS A 217 11.51 -9.64 -12.39
N VAL A 218 11.89 -10.93 -12.39
CA VAL A 218 11.38 -11.92 -13.33
C VAL A 218 9.87 -12.10 -13.12
N ALA A 219 9.42 -12.27 -11.88
CA ALA A 219 8.01 -12.37 -11.53
C ALA A 219 7.23 -11.12 -12.00
N PHE A 220 7.76 -9.94 -11.70
CA PHE A 220 7.14 -8.67 -12.06
C PHE A 220 7.00 -8.51 -13.57
N ALA A 221 8.03 -8.90 -14.33
CA ALA A 221 8.04 -8.87 -15.80
C ALA A 221 7.00 -9.82 -16.42
N LEU A 222 6.69 -10.94 -15.76
CA LEU A 222 5.61 -11.86 -16.13
C LEU A 222 4.22 -11.38 -15.69
N GLY A 223 4.14 -10.24 -14.98
CA GLY A 223 2.89 -9.62 -14.55
C GLY A 223 2.42 -10.04 -13.16
N TYR A 224 3.27 -10.72 -12.38
CA TYR A 224 3.03 -11.01 -10.97
C TYR A 224 3.30 -9.78 -10.10
N ARG A 225 2.59 -9.65 -9.00
CA ARG A 225 2.71 -8.52 -8.06
C ARG A 225 2.80 -8.94 -6.60
N ILE A 226 2.66 -10.23 -6.33
CA ILE A 226 2.74 -10.79 -4.98
C ILE A 226 3.81 -11.87 -5.03
N SER A 227 4.71 -11.80 -4.06
CA SER A 227 5.76 -12.78 -3.80
C SER A 227 5.52 -13.30 -2.40
N PHE A 228 5.52 -14.61 -2.24
CA PHE A 228 5.38 -15.26 -0.96
C PHE A 228 6.57 -16.18 -0.74
N GLU A 229 6.82 -16.55 0.50
CA GLU A 229 7.97 -17.39 0.82
C GLU A 229 7.65 -18.38 1.93
N ASP A 230 8.03 -19.63 1.74
CA ASP A 230 7.59 -20.77 2.54
C ASP A 230 8.58 -21.17 3.66
N HIS A 231 9.89 -20.92 3.53
CA HIS A 231 10.88 -21.51 4.44
C HIS A 231 12.12 -20.68 4.78
N ASP A 232 12.51 -19.71 3.97
CA ASP A 232 13.82 -19.05 4.10
C ASP A 232 13.72 -17.53 4.32
N GLY A 233 12.60 -16.92 3.92
CA GLY A 233 12.20 -15.53 4.18
C GLY A 233 12.91 -14.47 3.36
N HIS A 234 12.27 -13.31 3.30
CA HIS A 234 12.77 -12.15 2.57
C HIS A 234 13.86 -11.41 3.36
N MET A 235 14.88 -10.86 2.70
CA MET A 235 16.07 -10.32 3.38
C MET A 235 16.30 -8.83 3.15
N LYS A 236 15.92 -8.28 1.99
CA LYS A 236 16.44 -6.96 1.57
C LYS A 236 15.59 -5.77 2.02
N ASP A 237 14.29 -5.96 2.22
CA ASP A 237 13.33 -4.87 2.43
C ASP A 237 12.44 -5.04 3.67
N GLU A 238 12.91 -5.78 4.69
CA GLU A 238 12.20 -5.84 5.96
C GLU A 238 12.20 -4.45 6.64
N PRO A 239 11.03 -3.97 7.10
CA PRO A 239 10.96 -2.80 7.95
C PRO A 239 11.87 -2.93 9.18
N THR A 240 12.53 -1.84 9.57
CA THR A 240 13.43 -1.82 10.73
C THR A 240 12.75 -2.40 11.98
N GLY A 241 13.32 -3.47 12.54
CA GLY A 241 12.84 -4.12 13.77
C GLY A 241 12.22 -5.52 13.59
N ILE A 242 12.12 -6.01 12.35
CA ILE A 242 11.83 -7.42 12.08
C ILE A 242 13.15 -8.21 12.13
N ASN A 243 13.07 -9.43 12.65
CA ASN A 243 14.18 -10.34 12.85
C ASN A 243 13.96 -11.58 11.99
N ASN A 244 14.85 -11.84 11.03
CA ASN A 244 14.84 -12.99 10.13
C ASN A 244 14.72 -14.37 10.79
N LEU A 245 14.81 -14.46 12.13
CA LEU A 245 14.45 -15.66 12.88
C LEU A 245 12.96 -16.04 12.74
N TYR A 246 12.08 -15.11 12.40
CA TYR A 246 10.64 -15.36 12.27
C TYR A 246 10.04 -14.64 11.07
N ALA A 247 8.99 -15.23 10.49
CA ALA A 247 8.24 -14.57 9.44
C ALA A 247 7.66 -13.22 9.89
N SER A 248 7.64 -12.23 8.99
CA SER A 248 7.03 -10.92 9.24
C SER A 248 5.58 -11.06 9.75
N PRO A 249 5.17 -10.38 10.83
CA PRO A 249 3.80 -10.45 11.33
C PRO A 249 2.82 -9.58 10.52
N PHE A 250 3.27 -8.89 9.46
CA PHE A 250 2.43 -8.06 8.61
C PHE A 250 2.89 -8.03 7.15
N VAL A 251 1.94 -7.78 6.25
CA VAL A 251 2.17 -7.62 4.81
C VAL A 251 2.95 -6.34 4.55
N TYR A 252 3.89 -6.37 3.62
CA TYR A 252 4.64 -5.19 3.21
C TYR A 252 4.90 -5.17 1.70
N ARG A 253 5.42 -4.06 1.18
CA ARG A 253 5.78 -3.90 -0.23
C ARG A 253 7.29 -3.70 -0.35
N ALA A 254 7.95 -4.59 -1.06
CA ALA A 254 9.32 -4.38 -1.54
C ALA A 254 9.28 -3.40 -2.71
N VAL A 255 10.13 -2.38 -2.67
CA VAL A 255 10.18 -1.30 -3.67
C VAL A 255 11.63 -1.14 -4.12
N TYR A 256 11.93 -1.62 -5.31
CA TYR A 256 13.27 -1.61 -5.87
C TYR A 256 13.61 -0.24 -6.50
N PRO A 257 14.90 0.14 -6.56
CA PRO A 257 15.31 1.44 -7.11
C PRO A 257 14.88 1.72 -8.55
N ASP A 258 14.67 0.68 -9.34
CA ASP A 258 14.23 0.75 -10.74
C ASP A 258 12.70 0.82 -10.89
N GLY A 259 11.95 0.76 -9.79
CA GLY A 259 10.50 0.87 -9.76
C GLY A 259 9.76 -0.46 -9.72
N VAL A 260 10.44 -1.60 -9.74
CA VAL A 260 9.79 -2.89 -9.48
C VAL A 260 9.22 -2.87 -8.07
N GLN A 261 7.96 -3.34 -7.94
CA GLN A 261 7.24 -3.37 -6.68
C GLN A 261 6.55 -4.71 -6.50
N MET A 262 6.79 -5.36 -5.36
CA MET A 262 6.24 -6.66 -5.02
C MET A 262 5.62 -6.62 -3.63
N THR A 263 4.36 -7.04 -3.50
CA THR A 263 3.71 -7.25 -2.22
C THR A 263 4.20 -8.57 -1.63
N LYS A 264 4.78 -8.51 -0.44
CA LYS A 264 5.50 -9.59 0.21
C LYS A 264 4.64 -10.24 1.29
N LEU A 265 4.49 -11.56 1.18
CA LEU A 265 3.77 -12.40 2.13
C LEU A 265 4.71 -13.47 2.68
N ASP A 266 5.42 -13.11 3.75
CA ASP A 266 6.38 -14.00 4.39
C ASP A 266 5.65 -15.07 5.21
N MET A 267 5.77 -16.33 4.83
CA MET A 267 5.18 -17.45 5.55
C MET A 267 6.25 -18.16 6.36
N ASN A 268 5.82 -18.71 7.50
CA ASN A 268 6.71 -19.55 8.28
C ASN A 268 6.66 -20.99 7.74
N GLY A 269 7.73 -21.75 8.00
CA GLY A 269 7.82 -23.13 7.56
C GLY A 269 6.81 -24.05 8.23
N SER A 270 6.93 -25.35 7.95
CA SER A 270 5.93 -26.29 8.42
C SER A 270 5.87 -26.40 9.94
N ILE A 271 4.64 -26.44 10.44
CA ILE A 271 4.36 -26.73 11.84
C ILE A 271 4.30 -28.25 11.96
N THR A 272 5.19 -28.83 12.76
CA THR A 272 5.37 -30.27 12.89
C THR A 272 5.55 -30.66 14.36
N GLY A 273 5.11 -31.86 14.74
CA GLY A 273 5.31 -32.36 16.11
C GLY A 273 6.78 -32.45 16.53
N HIS A 274 7.71 -32.50 15.56
CA HIS A 274 9.15 -32.49 15.77
C HIS A 274 9.86 -31.65 14.70
N CYS A 275 10.29 -30.43 15.06
CA CYS A 275 11.15 -29.62 14.20
C CYS A 275 12.60 -30.13 14.32
N GLN A 276 13.04 -30.94 13.34
CA GLN A 276 14.39 -31.53 13.30
C GLN A 276 15.34 -30.80 12.33
N GLY A 277 15.01 -29.57 11.91
CA GLY A 277 15.95 -28.64 11.27
C GLY A 277 16.24 -28.84 9.78
N SER A 278 15.41 -29.57 9.02
CA SER A 278 15.56 -29.65 7.54
C SER A 278 14.95 -28.44 6.81
N THR A 279 14.08 -27.68 7.48
CA THR A 279 13.57 -26.40 6.99
C THR A 279 14.02 -25.29 7.94
N PRO A 280 14.61 -24.19 7.45
CA PRO A 280 15.19 -23.14 8.30
C PRO A 280 14.19 -22.42 9.23
N ARG A 281 12.88 -22.59 8.99
CA ARG A 281 11.79 -22.00 9.78
C ARG A 281 10.71 -23.01 10.22
N CYS A 282 11.01 -24.32 10.38
CA CYS A 282 10.02 -25.20 11.03
C CYS A 282 9.70 -24.74 12.45
N GLU A 283 8.47 -25.02 12.89
CA GLU A 283 8.01 -24.75 14.24
C GLU A 283 7.39 -26.00 14.85
N THR A 284 7.55 -26.13 16.17
CA THR A 284 6.66 -26.94 16.99
C THR A 284 5.29 -26.26 17.14
N PRO A 285 4.23 -27.00 17.49
CA PRO A 285 2.92 -26.40 17.76
C PRO A 285 2.97 -25.29 18.81
N GLU A 286 3.81 -25.43 19.83
CA GLU A 286 3.98 -24.48 20.91
C GLU A 286 4.63 -23.17 20.42
N GLU A 287 5.69 -23.26 19.61
CA GLU A 287 6.34 -22.09 19.00
C GLU A 287 5.40 -21.32 18.06
N ALA A 288 4.64 -22.04 17.24
CA ALA A 288 3.64 -21.45 16.35
C ALA A 288 2.52 -20.76 17.14
N ALA A 289 2.07 -21.34 18.26
CA ALA A 289 1.09 -20.72 19.15
C ALA A 289 1.61 -19.42 19.78
N GLU A 290 2.86 -19.40 20.24
CA GLU A 290 3.49 -18.18 20.76
C GLU A 290 3.62 -17.10 19.68
N ARG A 291 3.96 -17.47 18.44
CA ARG A 291 4.02 -16.52 17.31
C ARG A 291 2.65 -15.93 16.97
N LEU A 292 1.60 -16.75 17.00
CA LEU A 292 0.22 -16.27 16.85
C LEU A 292 -0.14 -15.25 17.94
N ASP A 293 0.18 -15.56 19.19
CA ASP A 293 -0.09 -14.66 20.33
C ASP A 293 0.67 -13.33 20.21
N ARG A 294 1.94 -13.36 19.80
CA ARG A 294 2.72 -12.15 19.52
C ARG A 294 2.10 -11.31 18.40
N THR A 295 1.59 -11.96 17.34
CA THR A 295 0.95 -11.28 16.21
C THR A 295 -0.36 -10.61 16.63
N LEU A 296 -1.19 -11.30 17.42
CA LEU A 296 -2.41 -10.74 17.99
C LEU A 296 -2.13 -9.53 18.90
N GLN A 297 -1.12 -9.64 19.76
CA GLN A 297 -0.69 -8.55 20.63
C GLN A 297 -0.18 -7.35 19.83
N ALA A 298 0.64 -7.58 18.80
CA ALA A 298 1.17 -6.52 17.95
C ALA A 298 0.03 -5.80 17.20
N ARG A 299 -0.94 -6.53 16.66
CA ARG A 299 -2.13 -5.92 16.04
C ARG A 299 -2.93 -5.08 17.03
N ALA A 300 -3.12 -5.57 18.26
CA ALA A 300 -3.89 -4.85 19.27
C ALA A 300 -3.20 -3.56 19.74
N ALA A 301 -1.86 -3.54 19.74
CA ALA A 301 -1.07 -2.39 20.16
C ALA A 301 -0.88 -1.34 19.04
N ASP A 302 -1.05 -1.70 17.78
CA ASP A 302 -0.80 -0.82 16.64
C ASP A 302 -2.09 -0.19 16.09
N PRO A 303 -2.31 1.13 16.26
CA PRO A 303 -3.50 1.79 15.74
C PRO A 303 -3.46 2.02 14.23
N ASP A 304 -2.34 1.78 13.54
CA ASP A 304 -2.18 2.08 12.12
C ASP A 304 -3.07 1.15 11.26
N PRO A 305 -4.14 1.66 10.62
CA PRO A 305 -5.03 0.83 9.81
C PRO A 305 -4.35 0.29 8.55
N ARG A 306 -3.18 0.82 8.18
CA ARG A 306 -2.45 0.45 6.96
C ARG A 306 -1.62 -0.81 7.12
N LYS A 307 -1.22 -1.14 8.36
CA LYS A 307 -0.55 -2.40 8.64
C LYS A 307 -1.54 -3.54 8.66
N VAL A 308 -1.33 -4.50 7.77
CA VAL A 308 -2.15 -5.69 7.64
C VAL A 308 -1.44 -6.84 8.32
N TYR A 309 -1.84 -7.12 9.56
CA TYR A 309 -1.23 -8.18 10.37
C TYR A 309 -1.75 -9.55 9.93
N PHE A 310 -0.84 -10.50 9.73
CA PHE A 310 -1.21 -11.85 9.36
C PHE A 310 -0.35 -12.90 10.05
N PHE A 311 -0.90 -14.12 10.12
CA PHE A 311 -0.24 -15.32 10.55
C PHE A 311 -0.26 -16.32 9.39
N GLY A 312 0.90 -16.50 8.74
CA GLY A 312 1.10 -17.48 7.68
C GLY A 312 1.86 -18.72 8.18
N PHE A 313 1.52 -19.88 7.64
CA PHE A 313 2.31 -21.12 7.79
C PHE A 313 2.09 -22.08 6.64
N THR A 314 3.08 -22.93 6.39
CA THR A 314 3.06 -23.97 5.37
C THR A 314 2.73 -25.34 5.95
N THR A 315 2.14 -26.21 5.14
CA THR A 315 1.94 -27.64 5.39
C THR A 315 2.22 -28.41 4.11
N HIS A 316 2.61 -29.67 4.21
CA HIS A 316 2.88 -30.51 3.05
C HIS A 316 1.84 -31.62 2.95
N SER A 317 1.26 -31.77 1.76
CA SER A 317 0.22 -32.78 1.48
C SER A 317 0.67 -34.19 1.84
N ASN A 318 1.88 -34.55 1.43
CA ASN A 318 2.50 -35.85 1.71
C ASN A 318 2.77 -36.05 3.21
N GLY A 319 3.25 -35.03 3.93
CA GLY A 319 3.55 -35.04 5.35
C GLY A 319 2.30 -35.27 6.19
N VAL A 320 1.26 -34.49 5.94
CA VAL A 320 -0.04 -34.64 6.61
C VAL A 320 -0.66 -36.00 6.31
N TRP A 321 -0.67 -36.44 5.04
CA TRP A 321 -1.24 -37.74 4.70
C TRP A 321 -0.52 -38.90 5.38
N ASN A 322 0.82 -38.90 5.33
CA ASN A 322 1.63 -39.96 5.93
C ASN A 322 1.38 -40.05 7.44
N ASP A 323 1.33 -38.92 8.13
CA ASP A 323 1.07 -38.87 9.58
C ASP A 323 -0.27 -39.55 9.93
N PHE A 324 -1.35 -39.18 9.22
CA PHE A 324 -2.67 -39.79 9.41
C PHE A 324 -2.74 -41.25 8.97
N ASN A 325 -2.03 -41.64 7.91
CA ASN A 325 -1.98 -43.03 7.45
C ASN A 325 -1.26 -43.94 8.47
N MET A 326 -0.22 -43.43 9.12
CA MET A 326 0.44 -44.12 10.23
C MET A 326 -0.50 -44.21 11.44
N ALA A 327 -1.21 -43.13 11.75
CA ALA A 327 -2.14 -43.09 12.88
C ALA A 327 -3.33 -44.04 12.76
N ALA A 328 -3.75 -44.38 11.53
CA ALA A 328 -4.77 -45.40 11.28
C ALA A 328 -4.41 -46.80 11.84
N THR A 329 -3.14 -47.04 12.19
CA THR A 329 -2.66 -48.26 12.85
C THR A 329 -2.47 -48.14 14.37
N GLY A 330 -2.97 -47.06 14.97
CA GLY A 330 -2.87 -46.79 16.40
C GLY A 330 -1.60 -46.04 16.82
N LYS A 331 -0.77 -45.59 15.88
CA LYS A 331 0.35 -44.69 16.16
C LYS A 331 -0.15 -43.27 16.46
N PRO A 332 0.51 -42.49 17.33
CA PRO A 332 0.19 -41.09 17.48
C PRO A 332 0.56 -40.31 16.21
N LEU A 333 -0.08 -39.14 16.04
CA LEU A 333 0.38 -38.14 15.08
C LEU A 333 1.67 -37.51 15.63
N GLU A 334 2.73 -37.47 14.83
CA GLU A 334 4.05 -36.97 15.24
C GLU A 334 4.60 -35.92 14.27
N GLY A 335 4.06 -35.84 13.04
CA GLY A 335 4.53 -34.95 11.99
C GLY A 335 3.65 -33.72 11.79
N GLU A 336 3.44 -33.35 10.54
CA GLU A 336 2.68 -32.17 10.14
C GLU A 336 1.17 -32.31 10.34
N GLY A 337 0.65 -33.54 10.36
CA GLY A 337 -0.74 -33.81 10.72
C GLY A 337 -1.04 -33.40 12.16
N ARG A 338 -0.12 -33.71 13.10
CA ARG A 338 -0.14 -33.19 14.47
C ARG A 338 -0.04 -31.67 14.49
N GLY A 339 0.92 -31.11 13.77
CA GLY A 339 1.16 -29.67 13.74
C GLY A 339 -0.06 -28.87 13.28
N LEU A 340 -0.64 -29.24 12.12
CA LEU A 340 -1.85 -28.64 11.58
C LEU A 340 -3.02 -28.72 12.57
N THR A 341 -3.26 -29.88 13.17
CA THR A 341 -4.40 -30.04 14.10
C THR A 341 -4.20 -29.17 15.34
N ALA A 342 -3.01 -29.20 15.94
CA ALA A 342 -2.71 -28.47 17.16
C ALA A 342 -2.79 -26.94 16.98
N ILE A 343 -2.25 -26.39 15.89
CA ILE A 343 -2.32 -24.94 15.67
C ILE A 343 -3.76 -24.47 15.39
N MET A 344 -4.56 -25.27 14.68
CA MET A 344 -5.95 -24.92 14.41
C MET A 344 -6.81 -24.98 15.68
N ASP A 345 -6.56 -25.95 16.58
CA ASP A 345 -7.19 -26.00 17.91
C ASP A 345 -6.83 -24.77 18.76
N VAL A 346 -5.56 -24.34 18.73
CA VAL A 346 -5.11 -23.11 19.40
C VAL A 346 -5.85 -21.89 18.86
N MET A 347 -5.93 -21.74 17.53
CA MET A 347 -6.66 -20.63 16.90
C MET A 347 -8.13 -20.62 17.32
N GLN A 348 -8.79 -21.77 17.28
CA GLN A 348 -10.20 -21.89 17.66
C GLN A 348 -10.42 -21.52 19.13
N HIS A 349 -9.51 -21.91 20.02
CA HIS A 349 -9.53 -21.51 21.43
C HIS A 349 -9.35 -20.00 21.60
N ARG A 350 -8.43 -19.37 20.85
CA ARG A 350 -8.24 -17.91 20.88
C ARG A 350 -9.48 -17.17 20.38
N VAL A 351 -10.09 -17.63 19.29
CA VAL A 351 -11.35 -17.08 18.76
C VAL A 351 -12.48 -17.21 19.79
N ALA A 352 -12.60 -18.37 20.46
CA ALA A 352 -13.58 -18.56 21.54
C ALA A 352 -13.37 -17.60 22.73
N ASN A 353 -12.12 -17.15 22.95
CA ASN A 353 -11.76 -16.15 23.95
C ASN A 353 -11.78 -14.69 23.41
N GLY A 354 -12.37 -14.46 22.23
CA GLY A 354 -12.61 -13.13 21.68
C GLY A 354 -11.58 -12.60 20.68
N ALA A 355 -10.54 -13.37 20.35
CA ALA A 355 -9.57 -12.98 19.33
C ALA A 355 -10.26 -12.80 17.96
N LYS A 356 -9.91 -11.71 17.27
CA LYS A 356 -10.39 -11.43 15.91
C LYS A 356 -9.42 -12.03 14.90
N VAL A 357 -9.84 -13.14 14.30
CA VAL A 357 -9.11 -13.85 13.25
C VAL A 357 -9.99 -13.91 12.01
N LYS A 358 -9.38 -13.83 10.82
CA LYS A 358 -10.06 -14.02 9.53
C LYS A 358 -9.21 -14.86 8.58
N PHE A 359 -9.78 -15.93 8.03
CA PHE A 359 -9.09 -16.73 7.02
C PHE A 359 -9.18 -16.06 5.64
N VAL A 360 -8.06 -15.98 4.95
CA VAL A 360 -7.95 -15.34 3.63
C VAL A 360 -6.97 -16.12 2.75
N THR A 361 -7.11 -15.95 1.45
CA THR A 361 -6.08 -16.36 0.50
C THR A 361 -5.01 -15.27 0.37
N PRO A 362 -3.81 -15.57 -0.16
CA PRO A 362 -2.79 -14.56 -0.48
C PRO A 362 -3.32 -13.37 -1.30
N MET A 363 -4.12 -13.61 -2.34
CA MET A 363 -4.67 -12.52 -3.16
C MET A 363 -5.66 -11.64 -2.39
N GLU A 364 -6.50 -12.22 -1.55
CA GLU A 364 -7.40 -11.45 -0.70
C GLU A 364 -6.61 -10.62 0.31
N LEU A 365 -5.56 -11.20 0.90
CA LEU A 365 -4.68 -10.52 1.85
C LEU A 365 -3.94 -9.35 1.18
N ALA A 366 -3.38 -9.58 -0.01
CA ALA A 366 -2.73 -8.55 -0.81
C ALA A 366 -3.73 -7.47 -1.23
N ALA A 367 -4.94 -7.82 -1.69
CA ALA A 367 -5.96 -6.83 -2.04
C ALA A 367 -6.37 -5.95 -0.84
N ILE A 368 -6.45 -6.53 0.36
CA ILE A 368 -6.68 -5.79 1.60
C ILE A 368 -5.51 -4.84 1.88
N PHE A 369 -4.28 -5.31 1.70
CA PHE A 369 -3.08 -4.48 1.84
C PHE A 369 -3.05 -3.34 0.82
N GLU A 370 -3.26 -3.61 -0.47
CA GLU A 370 -3.29 -2.62 -1.55
C GLU A 370 -4.38 -1.57 -1.33
N ALA A 371 -5.59 -1.98 -0.94
CA ALA A 371 -6.68 -1.07 -0.63
C ALA A 371 -6.36 -0.13 0.55
N ARG A 372 -5.44 -0.54 1.43
CA ARG A 372 -4.97 0.25 2.58
C ARG A 372 -3.68 1.03 2.29
N ASN A 373 -2.93 0.63 1.28
CA ASN A 373 -1.60 1.14 0.91
C ASN A 373 -1.58 1.48 -0.57
N THR A 374 -2.57 2.27 -1.01
CA THR A 374 -2.61 2.81 -2.37
C THR A 374 -1.33 3.57 -2.66
N ALA A 375 -0.90 3.57 -3.92
CA ALA A 375 0.28 4.32 -4.35
C ALA A 375 0.24 5.77 -3.82
N PRO A 376 1.41 6.34 -3.46
CA PRO A 376 1.47 7.69 -2.92
C PRO A 376 0.78 8.66 -3.87
N SER A 377 -0.09 9.51 -3.31
CA SER A 377 -0.64 10.62 -4.07
C SER A 377 0.42 11.69 -4.24
N TYR A 378 0.18 12.65 -5.13
CA TYR A 378 1.07 13.79 -5.30
C TYR A 378 0.28 15.06 -5.60
N PHE A 379 0.84 16.20 -5.18
CA PHE A 379 0.41 17.50 -5.68
C PHE A 379 1.57 18.21 -6.34
N LEU A 380 1.23 18.95 -7.40
CA LEU A 380 2.15 19.80 -8.13
C LEU A 380 1.66 21.23 -7.98
N ALA A 381 2.47 22.08 -7.35
CA ALA A 381 2.19 23.48 -7.16
C ALA A 381 3.03 24.34 -8.12
N VAL A 382 2.45 25.41 -8.63
CA VAL A 382 3.14 26.39 -9.47
C VAL A 382 3.06 27.75 -8.80
N HIS A 383 4.20 28.24 -8.33
CA HIS A 383 4.35 29.59 -7.77
C HIS A 383 4.45 30.61 -8.91
N ASN A 384 3.44 31.48 -9.00
CA ASN A 384 3.38 32.57 -9.97
C ASN A 384 3.83 33.86 -9.28
N GLU A 385 5.14 34.08 -9.34
CA GLU A 385 5.92 35.13 -8.67
C GLU A 385 5.49 36.57 -8.98
N PRO A 386 5.75 37.55 -8.10
CA PRO A 386 5.28 38.94 -8.26
C PRO A 386 6.12 39.78 -9.24
N VAL A 387 7.15 39.21 -9.89
CA VAL A 387 8.04 39.95 -10.79
C VAL A 387 7.37 40.28 -12.13
N VAL A 388 7.07 41.56 -12.32
CA VAL A 388 6.22 42.12 -13.40
C VAL A 388 6.89 42.17 -14.78
N ARG A 389 8.23 42.15 -14.88
CA ARG A 389 8.93 42.52 -16.14
C ARG A 389 8.70 41.53 -17.30
N ASP A 390 8.37 40.27 -17.01
CA ASP A 390 8.21 39.21 -18.02
C ASP A 390 6.93 38.37 -17.82
N LEU A 391 5.85 38.94 -17.26
CA LEU A 391 4.59 38.20 -17.01
C LEU A 391 4.06 37.46 -18.25
N GLY A 392 4.22 38.03 -19.46
CA GLY A 392 3.87 37.35 -20.71
C GLY A 392 4.66 36.07 -20.95
N VAL A 393 5.99 36.11 -20.75
CA VAL A 393 6.86 34.93 -20.93
C VAL A 393 6.56 33.88 -19.87
N ASN A 394 6.36 34.30 -18.62
CA ASN A 394 6.01 33.42 -17.52
C ASN A 394 4.63 32.79 -17.70
N TYR A 395 3.68 33.52 -18.28
CA TYR A 395 2.36 33.00 -18.63
C TYR A 395 2.43 31.90 -19.68
N GLU A 396 3.28 32.05 -20.71
CA GLU A 396 3.50 30.97 -21.69
C GLU A 396 4.17 29.74 -21.05
N ALA A 397 5.07 29.94 -20.08
CA ALA A 397 5.64 28.83 -19.31
C ALA A 397 4.58 28.10 -18.46
N LEU A 398 3.69 28.86 -17.81
CA LEU A 398 2.54 28.32 -17.08
C LEU A 398 1.61 27.52 -18.01
N LYS A 399 1.29 28.05 -19.20
CA LYS A 399 0.49 27.35 -20.21
C LYS A 399 1.08 25.99 -20.57
N ARG A 400 2.39 25.93 -20.81
CA ARG A 400 3.08 24.67 -21.11
C ARG A 400 2.95 23.65 -19.98
N LEU A 401 3.05 24.07 -18.72
CA LEU A 401 2.85 23.19 -17.56
C LEU A 401 1.42 22.67 -17.50
N VAL A 402 0.44 23.55 -17.70
CA VAL A 402 -0.99 23.19 -17.70
C VAL A 402 -1.34 22.25 -18.86
N GLU A 403 -0.87 22.51 -20.07
CA GLU A 403 -1.05 21.64 -21.23
C GLU A 403 -0.49 20.25 -20.96
N LYS A 404 0.75 20.18 -20.46
CA LYS A 404 1.39 18.90 -20.10
C LYS A 404 0.64 18.16 -18.99
N ALA A 405 0.13 18.88 -17.99
CA ALA A 405 -0.66 18.26 -16.92
C ALA A 405 -1.95 17.66 -17.47
N ASN A 406 -2.64 18.38 -18.36
CA ASN A 406 -3.85 17.90 -19.02
C ASN A 406 -3.59 16.65 -19.88
N ASP A 407 -2.49 16.62 -20.64
CA ASP A 407 -2.10 15.46 -21.44
C ASP A 407 -1.91 14.20 -20.58
N TYR A 408 -1.51 14.38 -19.32
CA TYR A 408 -1.28 13.31 -18.35
C TYR A 408 -2.39 13.13 -17.32
N HIS A 409 -3.52 13.81 -17.49
CA HIS A 409 -4.64 13.79 -16.55
C HIS A 409 -4.26 14.21 -15.12
N MET A 410 -3.20 15.00 -14.97
CA MET A 410 -2.71 15.53 -13.71
C MET A 410 -3.37 16.86 -13.36
N LYS A 411 -3.48 17.14 -12.07
CA LYS A 411 -3.98 18.41 -11.54
C LYS A 411 -2.82 19.26 -11.03
N LEU A 412 -2.92 20.57 -11.23
CA LEU A 412 -2.00 21.56 -10.69
C LEU A 412 -2.70 22.44 -9.66
N THR A 413 -1.95 22.88 -8.66
CA THR A 413 -2.34 23.98 -7.76
C THR A 413 -1.63 25.24 -8.22
N LEU A 414 -2.36 26.15 -8.86
CA LEU A 414 -1.85 27.36 -9.48
C LEU A 414 -1.88 28.51 -8.47
N MET A 415 -0.73 28.83 -7.88
CA MET A 415 -0.62 29.78 -6.77
C MET A 415 -0.23 31.16 -7.32
N PHE A 416 -1.15 32.12 -7.26
CA PHE A 416 -0.99 33.45 -7.85
C PHE A 416 -0.66 34.53 -6.82
N THR A 417 0.28 35.40 -7.17
CA THR A 417 0.46 36.69 -6.50
C THR A 417 -0.49 37.75 -7.07
N PRO A 418 -0.81 38.83 -6.33
CA PRO A 418 -1.71 39.89 -6.77
C PRO A 418 -1.45 40.49 -8.18
N PRO A 419 -0.19 40.72 -8.62
CA PRO A 419 0.06 41.25 -9.98
C PRO A 419 -0.51 40.38 -11.11
N TRP A 420 -0.61 39.06 -10.91
CA TRP A 420 -1.20 38.15 -11.89
C TRP A 420 -2.70 38.34 -12.05
N THR A 421 -3.38 38.82 -11.01
CA THR A 421 -4.83 39.05 -11.04
C THR A 421 -5.19 40.07 -12.11
N GLU A 422 -4.57 41.25 -12.06
CA GLU A 422 -4.83 42.31 -13.04
C GLU A 422 -4.32 41.90 -14.43
N PHE A 423 -3.16 41.24 -14.48
CA PHE A 423 -2.62 40.70 -15.72
C PHE A 423 -3.65 39.80 -16.41
N ILE A 424 -4.18 38.76 -15.76
CA ILE A 424 -5.16 37.84 -16.35
C ILE A 424 -6.47 38.56 -16.70
N LYS A 425 -7.01 39.38 -15.78
CA LYS A 425 -8.33 40.03 -15.97
C LYS A 425 -8.36 41.09 -17.07
N SER A 426 -7.22 41.74 -17.33
CA SER A 426 -7.11 42.75 -18.38
C SER A 426 -7.23 42.19 -19.80
N ASP A 427 -7.23 40.85 -19.98
CA ASP A 427 -7.40 40.19 -21.27
C ASP A 427 -8.41 39.05 -21.22
N ARG A 428 -9.38 39.12 -22.11
CA ARG A 428 -10.48 38.16 -22.17
C ARG A 428 -10.03 36.73 -22.47
N THR A 429 -9.00 36.54 -23.29
CA THR A 429 -8.47 35.22 -23.65
C THR A 429 -7.89 34.55 -22.42
N ARG A 430 -7.06 35.29 -21.66
CA ARG A 430 -6.44 34.77 -20.43
C ARG A 430 -7.46 34.45 -19.35
N ALA A 431 -8.46 35.31 -19.18
CA ALA A 431 -9.58 35.03 -18.29
C ALA A 431 -10.36 33.77 -18.70
N MET A 432 -10.59 33.56 -20.01
CA MET A 432 -11.25 32.34 -20.51
C MET A 432 -10.40 31.08 -20.35
N GLU A 433 -9.08 31.18 -20.53
CA GLU A 433 -8.14 30.09 -20.29
C GLU A 433 -8.14 29.68 -18.81
N LEU A 434 -8.11 30.63 -17.87
CA LEU A 434 -8.21 30.34 -16.44
C LEU A 434 -9.50 29.57 -16.08
N GLU A 435 -10.63 30.00 -16.62
CA GLU A 435 -11.91 29.31 -16.41
C GLU A 435 -11.92 27.89 -17.02
N LEU A 436 -11.19 27.67 -18.11
CA LEU A 436 -10.98 26.34 -18.67
C LEU A 436 -10.12 25.48 -17.74
N TRP A 437 -9.02 26.01 -17.22
CA TRP A 437 -8.12 25.32 -16.29
C TRP A 437 -8.85 24.85 -15.03
N LYS A 438 -9.75 25.69 -14.49
CA LYS A 438 -10.63 25.31 -13.39
C LYS A 438 -11.54 24.12 -13.73
N LYS A 439 -12.15 24.14 -14.92
CA LYS A 439 -13.01 23.03 -15.39
C LYS A 439 -12.23 21.74 -15.66
N GLN A 440 -10.95 21.85 -15.96
CA GLN A 440 -10.02 20.72 -16.10
C GLN A 440 -9.55 20.19 -14.73
N GLY A 441 -9.98 20.80 -13.62
CA GLY A 441 -9.69 20.35 -12.27
C GLY A 441 -8.43 20.95 -11.66
N HIS A 442 -7.83 21.97 -12.27
CA HIS A 442 -6.75 22.72 -11.64
C HIS A 442 -7.30 23.66 -10.57
N GLU A 443 -6.57 23.78 -9.47
CA GLU A 443 -6.91 24.65 -8.35
C GLU A 443 -6.31 26.05 -8.54
N ILE A 444 -7.07 27.08 -8.21
CA ILE A 444 -6.57 28.46 -8.10
C ILE A 444 -6.29 28.74 -6.62
N ALA A 445 -5.07 29.14 -6.32
CA ALA A 445 -4.56 29.30 -4.97
C ALA A 445 -3.77 30.62 -4.83
N GLY A 446 -3.43 31.01 -3.60
CA GLY A 446 -2.62 32.20 -3.32
C GLY A 446 -1.13 31.90 -3.25
N HIS A 447 -0.31 32.84 -3.72
CA HIS A 447 1.13 32.91 -3.42
C HIS A 447 1.41 34.26 -2.78
N HIS A 448 2.04 34.30 -1.62
CA HIS A 448 2.30 35.54 -0.87
C HIS A 448 3.78 35.67 -0.57
N HIS A 449 4.33 36.85 -0.83
CA HIS A 449 5.66 37.23 -0.39
C HIS A 449 5.49 38.31 0.67
N GLY A 450 5.86 38.04 1.92
CA GLY A 450 5.83 39.06 2.99
C GLY A 450 6.96 40.09 2.89
N VAL A 451 6.95 41.10 3.77
CA VAL A 451 7.92 42.21 3.72
C VAL A 451 9.38 41.78 3.94
N TRP A 452 9.61 40.65 4.61
CA TRP A 452 10.95 40.09 4.82
C TRP A 452 11.44 39.19 3.68
N HIS A 453 10.63 38.98 2.64
CA HIS A 453 11.01 38.07 1.55
C HIS A 453 12.26 38.61 0.82
N PRO A 454 13.29 37.78 0.59
CA PRO A 454 14.53 38.18 -0.07
C PRO A 454 14.35 38.45 -1.57
N GLY A 455 13.22 38.04 -2.16
CA GLY A 455 12.77 38.42 -3.50
C GLY A 455 11.87 39.66 -3.51
N THR A 456 11.10 39.83 -4.58
CA THR A 456 10.14 40.94 -4.70
C THR A 456 9.00 40.77 -3.71
N TRP A 457 8.69 41.82 -2.96
CA TRP A 457 7.50 41.90 -2.10
C TRP A 457 6.27 42.19 -2.96
N ASP A 458 5.15 41.54 -2.69
CA ASP A 458 3.92 41.74 -3.47
C ASP A 458 3.10 42.97 -3.07
N GLY A 459 3.51 43.66 -2.00
CA GLY A 459 2.92 44.90 -1.53
C GLY A 459 1.91 44.75 -0.40
N TYR A 460 1.63 43.54 0.08
CA TYR A 460 0.67 43.29 1.16
C TYR A 460 1.36 42.76 2.43
N THR A 461 0.83 43.11 3.60
CA THR A 461 1.33 42.60 4.91
C THR A 461 0.34 42.92 6.02
N TYR A 462 0.41 42.23 7.15
CA TYR A 462 -0.36 42.60 8.34
C TYR A 462 0.17 43.88 9.02
N LEU A 463 1.39 44.32 8.69
CA LEU A 463 2.01 45.49 9.29
C LEU A 463 1.38 46.82 8.82
N PRO A 464 1.43 47.88 9.65
CA PRO A 464 1.14 49.24 9.22
C PRO A 464 2.08 49.71 8.10
N PRO A 465 1.63 50.63 7.21
CA PRO A 465 2.40 51.05 6.05
C PRO A 465 3.79 51.58 6.38
N PHE A 466 3.92 52.38 7.43
CA PHE A 466 5.21 52.95 7.84
C PHE A 466 6.23 51.87 8.22
N GLU A 467 5.81 50.86 8.98
CA GLU A 467 6.71 49.78 9.43
C GLU A 467 7.16 48.91 8.25
N ALA A 468 6.21 48.54 7.37
CA ALA A 468 6.50 47.79 6.16
C ALA A 468 7.53 48.49 5.27
N MET A 469 7.35 49.80 5.04
CA MET A 469 8.27 50.59 4.23
C MET A 469 9.65 50.71 4.86
N VAL A 470 9.75 50.90 6.18
CA VAL A 470 11.04 50.91 6.90
C VAL A 470 11.78 49.58 6.72
N ILE A 471 11.08 48.45 6.80
CA ILE A 471 11.68 47.13 6.58
C ILE A 471 12.21 47.01 5.15
N ARG A 472 11.42 47.36 4.13
CA ARG A 472 11.85 47.27 2.73
C ARG A 472 13.02 48.21 2.42
N ASP A 473 12.97 49.44 2.88
CA ASP A 473 14.05 50.42 2.73
C ASP A 473 15.35 49.89 3.38
N SER A 474 15.26 49.25 4.56
CA SER A 474 16.42 48.64 5.22
C SER A 474 17.02 47.45 4.44
N MET A 475 16.23 46.80 3.59
CA MET A 475 16.66 45.74 2.68
C MET A 475 17.16 46.29 1.33
N GLY A 476 17.15 47.62 1.15
CA GLY A 476 17.55 48.29 -0.11
C GLY A 476 16.53 48.12 -1.23
N LYS A 477 15.24 47.95 -0.88
CA LYS A 477 14.15 47.68 -1.82
C LYS A 477 13.04 48.71 -1.68
N ASN A 478 12.31 48.94 -2.78
CA ASN A 478 11.38 50.06 -2.91
C ASN A 478 10.03 49.65 -3.53
N GLU A 479 9.58 48.41 -3.32
CA GLU A 479 8.24 48.02 -3.74
C GLU A 479 7.17 48.81 -2.97
N PRO A 480 6.05 49.18 -3.62
CA PRO A 480 5.00 49.96 -2.98
C PRO A 480 4.18 49.14 -1.98
N TYR A 481 3.77 49.77 -0.88
CA TYR A 481 2.70 49.25 -0.02
C TYR A 481 1.34 49.38 -0.74
N LEU A 482 0.62 48.26 -0.85
CA LEU A 482 -0.66 48.16 -1.56
C LEU A 482 -1.84 47.89 -0.64
N GLY A 483 -1.62 47.30 0.54
CA GLY A 483 -2.70 47.04 1.50
C GLY A 483 -2.33 46.02 2.57
N ASN A 484 -3.34 45.57 3.30
CA ASN A 484 -3.21 44.51 4.29
C ASN A 484 -3.58 43.12 3.72
N LEU A 485 -3.53 42.08 4.55
CA LEU A 485 -3.84 40.71 4.11
C LEU A 485 -5.32 40.47 3.74
N PHE A 486 -6.26 41.31 4.18
CA PHE A 486 -7.63 41.30 3.66
C PHE A 486 -7.69 41.85 2.25
N ASP A 487 -6.94 42.93 1.98
CA ASP A 487 -6.85 43.52 0.64
C ASP A 487 -6.20 42.52 -0.34
N TYR A 488 -5.15 41.81 0.09
CA TYR A 488 -4.54 40.71 -0.65
C TYR A 488 -5.58 39.66 -1.07
N GLN A 489 -6.37 39.17 -0.10
CA GLN A 489 -7.39 38.16 -0.36
C GLN A 489 -8.47 38.69 -1.31
N PHE A 490 -8.87 39.95 -1.16
CA PHE A 490 -9.85 40.57 -2.04
C PHE A 490 -9.37 40.64 -3.50
N VAL A 491 -8.08 40.92 -3.71
CA VAL A 491 -7.50 40.89 -5.06
C VAL A 491 -7.54 39.47 -5.63
N LEU A 492 -7.06 38.46 -4.91
CA LEU A 492 -7.08 37.08 -5.40
C LEU A 492 -8.48 36.52 -5.64
N ALA A 493 -9.47 36.96 -4.85
CA ALA A 493 -10.88 36.62 -5.08
C ALA A 493 -11.40 37.08 -6.46
N GLY A 494 -10.69 38.02 -7.11
CA GLY A 494 -10.95 38.42 -8.48
C GLY A 494 -10.58 37.37 -9.54
N LEU A 495 -9.77 36.36 -9.20
CA LEU A 495 -9.48 35.18 -10.02
C LEU A 495 -10.40 34.02 -9.66
N ASP A 496 -10.56 33.78 -8.35
CA ASP A 496 -11.49 32.77 -7.84
C ASP A 496 -12.02 33.16 -6.45
N PRO A 497 -13.34 33.35 -6.25
CA PRO A 497 -13.88 33.65 -4.93
C PRO A 497 -13.67 32.53 -3.90
N GLU A 498 -13.33 31.31 -4.35
CA GLU A 498 -13.09 30.15 -3.48
C GLU A 498 -11.61 29.95 -3.12
N VAL A 499 -10.70 30.90 -3.40
CA VAL A 499 -9.29 30.76 -2.98
C VAL A 499 -9.19 30.62 -1.45
N HIS A 500 -8.75 29.45 -0.99
CA HIS A 500 -8.56 29.11 0.42
C HIS A 500 -7.30 28.29 0.71
N SER A 501 -6.45 28.09 -0.30
CA SER A 501 -5.17 27.40 -0.21
C SER A 501 -4.04 28.24 -0.80
N GLY A 502 -2.78 27.90 -0.51
CA GLY A 502 -1.64 28.58 -1.14
C GLY A 502 -0.26 28.24 -0.59
N CYS A 503 0.69 29.12 -0.89
CA CYS A 503 1.98 29.25 -0.23
C CYS A 503 2.11 30.68 0.29
N MET A 504 2.08 30.87 1.61
CA MET A 504 2.13 32.21 2.20
C MET A 504 3.55 32.69 2.54
N ASN A 505 4.59 31.92 2.17
CA ASN A 505 6.00 32.10 2.60
C ASN A 505 6.12 32.54 4.07
N ASP A 506 5.32 31.91 4.92
CA ASP A 506 5.13 32.23 6.33
C ASP A 506 6.16 31.51 7.23
N GLU A 507 7.20 30.91 6.64
CA GLU A 507 8.21 30.08 7.31
C GLU A 507 8.87 30.77 8.52
N LYS A 508 8.92 32.11 8.50
CA LYS A 508 9.51 32.94 9.57
C LYS A 508 8.49 33.74 10.37
N ASP A 509 7.30 33.96 9.83
CA ASP A 509 6.25 34.74 10.46
C ASP A 509 4.86 34.29 10.00
N LYS A 510 4.20 33.50 10.84
CA LYS A 510 2.85 32.99 10.60
C LYS A 510 1.78 34.08 10.57
N ASN A 511 2.09 35.31 10.99
CA ASN A 511 1.14 36.41 10.88
C ASN A 511 0.92 36.88 9.43
N GLU A 512 1.78 36.49 8.50
CA GLU A 512 1.62 36.76 7.07
C GLU A 512 0.54 35.91 6.39
N MET A 513 -0.18 35.06 7.13
CA MET A 513 -1.23 34.22 6.57
C MET A 513 -2.60 34.94 6.48
N PRO A 514 -3.17 35.15 5.27
CA PRO A 514 -4.47 35.78 5.10
C PRO A 514 -5.61 34.97 5.73
N PRO A 515 -6.70 35.60 6.21
CA PRO A 515 -7.74 34.91 6.98
C PRO A 515 -8.46 33.75 6.27
N HIS A 516 -8.57 33.76 4.94
CA HIS A 516 -9.28 32.71 4.20
C HIS A 516 -8.38 31.56 3.75
N ILE A 517 -7.05 31.70 3.86
CA ILE A 517 -6.09 30.66 3.47
C ILE A 517 -5.96 29.61 4.58
N VAL A 518 -6.83 28.62 4.62
CA VAL A 518 -6.83 27.60 5.68
C VAL A 518 -5.86 26.44 5.39
N PHE A 519 -5.43 26.31 4.13
CA PHE A 519 -4.48 25.30 3.67
C PHE A 519 -3.24 25.96 3.10
N ASP A 520 -2.06 25.49 3.48
CA ASP A 520 -0.81 26.11 3.04
C ASP A 520 0.29 25.08 2.78
N THR A 521 1.26 25.41 1.93
CA THR A 521 2.39 24.53 1.62
C THR A 521 3.72 25.01 2.19
N CYS A 522 3.77 26.17 2.83
CA CYS A 522 5.00 26.89 3.14
C CYS A 522 5.31 26.96 4.63
N SER A 523 5.04 25.87 5.37
CA SER A 523 5.24 25.82 6.82
C SER A 523 6.69 26.00 7.28
N GLY A 524 7.68 25.65 6.45
CA GLY A 524 9.09 25.56 6.82
C GLY A 524 9.49 24.23 7.47
N TYR A 525 8.53 23.34 7.72
CA TYR A 525 8.75 22.06 8.39
C TYR A 525 8.62 20.87 7.43
N ALA A 526 9.26 19.76 7.80
CA ALA A 526 9.02 18.46 7.22
C ALA A 526 7.77 17.82 7.82
N ASN A 527 7.00 17.13 6.98
CA ASN A 527 5.76 16.44 7.35
C ASN A 527 5.95 14.92 7.46
N PHE A 528 7.12 14.49 7.89
CA PHE A 528 7.46 13.11 8.22
C PHE A 528 8.26 13.08 9.53
N GLY A 529 8.35 11.92 10.18
CA GLY A 529 9.03 11.80 11.47
C GLY A 529 8.39 12.65 12.58
N ALA A 530 9.22 13.40 13.32
CA ALA A 530 8.81 14.25 14.44
C ALA A 530 8.27 15.61 13.95
N PRO A 531 7.16 16.13 14.52
CA PRO A 531 6.63 17.46 14.19
C PRO A 531 7.62 18.61 14.43
N ASN A 532 7.44 19.72 13.72
CA ASN A 532 8.28 20.94 13.77
C ASN A 532 9.74 20.75 13.36
N MET A 533 10.07 19.69 12.61
CA MET A 533 11.44 19.48 12.11
C MET A 533 11.70 20.42 10.93
N PRO A 534 12.57 21.43 11.05
CA PRO A 534 12.85 22.34 9.94
C PRO A 534 13.63 21.61 8.85
N LEU A 535 13.24 21.83 7.60
CA LEU A 535 13.94 21.28 6.44
C LEU A 535 13.85 22.27 5.28
N PRO A 536 14.93 22.49 4.50
CA PRO A 536 14.90 23.42 3.37
C PRO A 536 14.19 22.81 2.15
N ASP A 537 13.54 23.65 1.33
CA ASP A 537 12.75 23.19 0.17
C ASP A 537 13.58 22.54 -0.93
N PHE A 538 14.88 22.86 -1.02
CA PHE A 538 15.76 22.22 -1.99
C PHE A 538 16.13 20.78 -1.62
N ASN A 539 15.77 20.30 -0.42
CA ASN A 539 15.91 18.89 -0.07
C ASN A 539 14.71 18.10 -0.63
N PRO A 540 14.92 17.14 -1.55
CA PRO A 540 13.83 16.31 -2.09
C PRO A 540 13.01 15.58 -1.01
N GLU A 541 13.63 15.24 0.12
CA GLU A 541 12.93 14.56 1.22
C GLU A 541 11.83 15.44 1.83
N LYS A 542 11.93 16.77 1.76
CA LYS A 542 10.89 17.69 2.28
C LYS A 542 9.56 17.51 1.58
N GLY A 543 9.56 17.05 0.32
CA GLY A 543 8.33 16.76 -0.41
C GLY A 543 7.50 15.62 0.18
N ARG A 544 8.08 14.75 1.02
CA ARG A 544 7.36 13.63 1.65
C ARG A 544 6.41 14.13 2.75
N ASN A 545 5.14 13.77 2.62
CA ASN A 545 4.12 13.99 3.65
C ASN A 545 3.56 12.64 4.12
N ASP A 546 3.94 12.24 5.34
CA ASP A 546 3.34 11.13 6.08
C ASP A 546 2.17 11.62 6.95
N TYR A 547 2.04 12.93 7.16
CA TYR A 547 0.93 13.55 7.89
C TYR A 547 0.71 14.99 7.40
N ALA A 548 -0.45 15.55 7.70
CA ALA A 548 -0.69 16.99 7.59
C ALA A 548 -0.38 17.66 8.94
N SER A 549 0.41 18.73 8.92
CA SER A 549 0.64 19.55 10.12
C SER A 549 -0.61 20.39 10.39
N ILE A 550 -1.05 20.51 11.66
CA ILE A 550 -2.23 21.29 12.05
C ILE A 550 -1.95 22.18 13.26
N GLY A 551 -2.49 23.40 13.29
CA GLY A 551 -2.22 24.35 14.37
C GLY A 551 -3.02 25.65 14.24
N PRO A 552 -3.28 26.35 15.37
CA PRO A 552 -3.96 27.64 15.35
C PRO A 552 -2.99 28.78 15.04
N VAL A 553 -3.36 29.63 14.08
CA VAL A 553 -2.66 30.89 13.76
C VAL A 553 -3.71 31.99 13.64
N ASN A 554 -3.53 33.08 14.41
CA ASN A 554 -4.47 34.21 14.45
C ASN A 554 -5.92 33.78 14.74
N GLY A 555 -6.10 32.78 15.61
CA GLY A 555 -7.41 32.25 15.99
C GLY A 555 -8.06 31.32 14.96
N ILE A 556 -7.37 30.98 13.88
CA ILE A 556 -7.86 30.10 12.81
C ILE A 556 -7.02 28.81 12.82
N VAL A 557 -7.67 27.65 12.84
CA VAL A 557 -6.98 26.37 12.68
C VAL A 557 -6.64 26.18 11.22
N ARG A 558 -5.35 25.97 10.95
CA ARG A 558 -4.82 25.81 9.59
C ARG A 558 -4.12 24.48 9.46
N LYS A 559 -3.98 24.02 8.22
CA LYS A 559 -3.29 22.79 7.88
C LYS A 559 -2.19 23.06 6.86
N TRP A 560 -1.07 22.36 7.02
CA TRP A 560 0.08 22.50 6.13
C TRP A 560 0.50 21.18 5.51
N LEU A 561 0.84 21.24 4.22
CA LEU A 561 1.67 20.25 3.54
C LEU A 561 3.10 20.79 3.40
N ALA A 562 4.07 19.89 3.33
CA ALA A 562 5.44 20.19 2.96
C ALA A 562 5.63 19.92 1.46
N HIS A 563 6.58 20.60 0.83
CA HIS A 563 6.92 20.40 -0.57
C HIS A 563 8.44 20.50 -0.78
N ALA A 564 8.91 19.96 -1.90
CA ALA A 564 10.27 20.19 -2.39
C ALA A 564 10.24 21.01 -3.69
N THR A 565 11.25 21.85 -3.89
CA THR A 565 11.40 22.62 -5.14
C THR A 565 11.95 21.75 -6.26
N VAL A 566 11.32 21.83 -7.44
CA VAL A 566 11.74 21.21 -8.70
C VAL A 566 11.94 22.31 -9.74
N MET A 567 13.14 22.87 -9.76
CA MET A 567 13.53 24.03 -10.58
C MET A 567 14.69 23.73 -11.53
N ASN A 568 15.34 22.58 -11.39
CA ASN A 568 16.41 22.11 -12.25
C ASN A 568 16.43 20.57 -12.31
N ASP A 569 17.25 20.02 -13.20
CA ASP A 569 17.32 18.58 -13.47
C ASP A 569 17.72 17.75 -12.24
N ASP A 570 18.65 18.25 -11.41
CA ASP A 570 19.09 17.54 -10.20
C ASP A 570 17.95 17.44 -9.19
N GLN A 571 17.17 18.50 -9.04
CA GLN A 571 15.99 18.52 -8.18
C GLN A 571 14.87 17.62 -8.71
N ALA A 572 14.65 17.59 -10.03
CA ALA A 572 13.68 16.70 -10.65
C ALA A 572 14.07 15.22 -10.44
N ALA A 573 15.35 14.88 -10.61
CA ALA A 573 15.87 13.54 -10.35
C ALA A 573 15.76 13.16 -8.86
N GLY A 574 16.11 14.09 -7.96
CA GLY A 574 15.96 13.89 -6.52
C GLY A 574 14.50 13.65 -6.12
N ALA A 575 13.57 14.42 -6.68
CA ALA A 575 12.14 14.26 -6.46
C ALA A 575 11.63 12.90 -6.97
N ALA A 576 12.03 12.49 -8.17
CA ALA A 576 11.69 11.18 -8.73
C ALA A 576 12.21 10.03 -7.85
N GLN A 577 13.46 10.11 -7.39
CA GLN A 577 14.04 9.11 -6.49
C GLN A 577 13.33 9.05 -5.13
N MET A 578 12.89 10.20 -4.61
CA MET A 578 12.15 10.24 -3.34
C MET A 578 10.75 9.64 -3.52
N PHE A 579 10.00 10.09 -4.53
CA PHE A 579 8.68 9.55 -4.85
C PHE A 579 8.71 8.03 -5.09
N ALA A 580 9.70 7.54 -5.85
CA ALA A 580 9.86 6.11 -6.12
C ALA A 580 10.02 5.26 -4.85
N LYS A 581 10.56 5.83 -3.77
CA LYS A 581 10.79 5.14 -2.49
C LYS A 581 9.62 5.26 -1.52
N MET A 582 8.60 6.08 -1.83
CA MET A 582 7.47 6.29 -0.94
C MET A 582 6.51 5.10 -1.02
N PRO A 583 6.29 4.36 0.07
CA PRO A 583 5.33 3.27 0.07
C PRO A 583 3.88 3.79 0.14
N TRP A 584 3.69 5.03 0.58
CA TRP A 584 2.39 5.69 0.77
C TRP A 584 2.60 7.20 0.98
N GLY A 585 1.49 7.91 1.22
CA GLY A 585 1.48 9.31 1.66
C GLY A 585 1.24 10.25 0.49
N VAL A 586 1.73 11.49 0.63
CA VAL A 586 1.65 12.49 -0.44
C VAL A 586 3.03 13.08 -0.71
N TYR A 587 3.43 13.12 -1.97
CA TYR A 587 4.60 13.89 -2.38
C TYR A 587 4.20 15.27 -2.89
N GLY A 588 4.77 16.32 -2.30
CA GLY A 588 4.60 17.70 -2.73
C GLY A 588 5.78 18.19 -3.54
N ALA A 589 5.52 18.67 -4.75
CA ALA A 589 6.52 19.33 -5.58
C ALA A 589 6.06 20.74 -5.97
N VAL A 590 6.99 21.69 -5.99
CA VAL A 590 6.73 23.05 -6.43
C VAL A 590 7.71 23.51 -7.48
N THR A 591 7.26 24.36 -8.39
CA THR A 591 8.12 25.08 -9.34
C THR A 591 7.65 26.51 -9.52
N HIS A 592 8.42 27.34 -10.21
CA HIS A 592 7.93 28.62 -10.69
C HIS A 592 7.51 28.53 -12.16
N SER A 593 6.62 29.43 -12.57
CA SER A 593 6.21 29.61 -13.98
C SER A 593 7.31 30.30 -14.82
N VAL A 594 8.52 29.74 -14.85
CA VAL A 594 9.68 30.24 -15.60
C VAL A 594 10.20 29.12 -16.48
N ALA A 595 10.42 29.39 -17.77
CA ALA A 595 10.67 28.36 -18.80
C ALA A 595 11.69 27.27 -18.39
N LEU A 596 12.88 27.66 -17.91
CA LEU A 596 13.92 26.71 -17.47
C LEU A 596 13.48 25.81 -16.30
N GLN A 597 12.70 26.36 -15.37
CA GLN A 597 12.20 25.60 -14.22
C GLN A 597 11.02 24.72 -14.61
N SER A 598 10.18 25.20 -15.53
CA SER A 598 9.08 24.42 -16.11
C SER A 598 9.60 23.18 -16.83
N ASP A 599 10.73 23.26 -17.54
CA ASP A 599 11.32 22.10 -18.21
C ASP A 599 11.74 21.01 -17.20
N ALA A 600 12.28 21.39 -16.04
CA ALA A 600 12.61 20.45 -14.96
C ALA A 600 11.36 19.81 -14.33
N MET A 601 10.33 20.62 -14.07
CA MET A 601 9.05 20.10 -13.57
C MET A 601 8.40 19.15 -14.59
N ILE A 602 8.46 19.45 -15.89
CA ILE A 602 7.94 18.56 -16.94
C ILE A 602 8.66 17.20 -16.92
N LYS A 603 9.99 17.16 -16.74
CA LYS A 603 10.72 15.89 -16.58
C LYS A 603 10.23 15.08 -15.38
N PHE A 604 9.91 15.75 -14.27
CA PHE A 604 9.33 15.10 -13.11
C PHE A 604 7.89 14.61 -13.39
N MET A 605 7.09 15.36 -14.14
CA MET A 605 5.76 14.94 -14.60
C MET A 605 5.83 13.73 -15.55
N ASP A 606 6.82 13.66 -16.44
CA ASP A 606 7.04 12.49 -17.30
C ASP A 606 7.26 11.23 -16.45
N PHE A 607 8.14 11.32 -15.43
CA PHE A 607 8.35 10.25 -14.46
C PHE A 607 7.07 9.87 -13.70
N LEU A 608 6.29 10.85 -13.24
CA LEU A 608 5.03 10.59 -12.54
C LEU A 608 4.02 9.89 -13.46
N HIS A 609 3.93 10.28 -14.73
CA HIS A 609 3.02 9.66 -15.70
C HIS A 609 3.37 8.20 -15.99
N GLU A 610 4.66 7.83 -15.98
CA GLU A 610 5.08 6.42 -16.07
C GLU A 610 4.55 5.57 -14.90
N ARG A 611 4.32 6.19 -13.73
CA ARG A 611 3.84 5.53 -12.50
C ARG A 611 2.35 5.68 -12.26
N ASP A 612 1.74 6.73 -12.79
CA ASP A 612 0.33 7.06 -12.70
C ASP A 612 -0.19 7.49 -14.09
N PRO A 613 -0.35 6.55 -15.05
CA PRO A 613 -0.70 6.89 -16.43
C PRO A 613 -2.07 7.54 -16.60
N LEU A 614 -2.95 7.36 -15.62
CA LEU A 614 -4.31 7.88 -15.62
C LEU A 614 -4.48 9.14 -14.75
N GLY A 615 -3.42 9.61 -14.07
CA GLY A 615 -3.48 10.75 -13.16
C GLY A 615 -4.35 10.50 -11.91
N GLU A 616 -4.65 9.24 -11.58
CA GLU A 616 -5.57 8.85 -10.51
C GLU A 616 -5.02 9.18 -9.12
N HIS A 617 -3.72 9.42 -8.99
CA HIS A 617 -3.04 9.79 -7.75
C HIS A 617 -2.68 11.28 -7.70
N SER A 618 -2.91 12.03 -8.78
CA SER A 618 -2.76 13.48 -8.80
C SER A 618 -3.89 14.18 -8.06
N ARG A 619 -3.55 15.04 -7.10
CA ARG A 619 -4.50 15.81 -6.29
C ARG A 619 -4.05 17.25 -6.18
N THR A 620 -5.01 18.16 -6.00
CA THR A 620 -4.69 19.53 -5.59
C THR A 620 -4.47 19.61 -4.08
N VAL A 621 -3.88 20.70 -3.58
CA VAL A 621 -3.61 20.88 -2.14
C VAL A 621 -4.91 20.79 -1.34
N SER A 622 -5.98 21.43 -1.82
CA SER A 622 -7.28 21.40 -1.14
C SER A 622 -7.95 20.03 -1.18
N GLU A 623 -7.77 19.24 -2.25
CA GLU A 623 -8.28 17.87 -2.30
C GLU A 623 -7.62 16.99 -1.23
N ILE A 624 -6.31 17.15 -1.01
CA ILE A 624 -5.58 16.37 0.00
C ILE A 624 -6.01 16.74 1.42
N LEU A 625 -5.94 18.04 1.76
CA LEU A 625 -6.18 18.53 3.12
C LEU A 625 -7.68 18.57 3.48
N GLY A 626 -8.55 18.80 2.49
CA GLY A 626 -9.99 18.81 2.64
C GLY A 626 -10.60 17.42 2.77
N ALA A 627 -10.09 16.43 2.04
CA ALA A 627 -10.58 15.05 2.13
C ALA A 627 -9.98 14.26 3.32
N GLY A 628 -8.97 14.79 4.01
CA GLY A 628 -8.32 14.11 5.13
C GLY A 628 -7.54 12.87 4.70
N LEU A 629 -6.84 12.94 3.56
CA LEU A 629 -6.08 11.81 3.02
C LEU A 629 -4.86 11.42 3.87
N LEU A 630 -4.44 12.31 4.78
CA LEU A 630 -3.32 12.12 5.67
C LEU A 630 -3.77 12.20 7.13
N PRO A 631 -3.14 11.45 8.04
CA PRO A 631 -3.30 11.70 9.47
C PRO A 631 -2.83 13.11 9.81
N GLU A 632 -3.39 13.69 10.87
CA GLU A 632 -3.05 15.06 11.30
C GLU A 632 -2.14 15.02 12.53
N LYS A 633 -1.11 15.87 12.56
CA LYS A 633 -0.25 16.04 13.74
C LYS A 633 -0.17 17.50 14.15
N PRO A 634 -0.36 17.81 15.45
CA PRO A 634 -0.29 19.18 15.92
C PRO A 634 1.15 19.72 15.82
N ILE A 635 1.25 20.95 15.33
CA ILE A 635 2.46 21.78 15.41
C ILE A 635 2.21 22.94 16.36
N ASN A 636 3.28 23.56 16.86
CA ASN A 636 3.20 24.80 17.62
C ASN A 636 3.80 25.91 16.72
N PRO A 637 2.99 26.45 15.80
CA PRO A 637 3.45 27.29 14.70
C PRO A 637 4.03 28.64 15.16
#